data_AF-A0A833Y6G2-F1
#
_entry.id   AF-A0A833Y6G2-F1
#
_cell.length_a   1.000
_cell.length_b   1.000
_cell.length_c   1.000
_cell.angle_alpha   90.00
_cell.angle_beta   90.00
_cell.angle_gamma   90.00
#
_symmetry.space_group_name_H-M   'P 1'
#
loop_
_entity.id
_entity.type
_entity.pdbx_description
1 polymer ?
#
loop_
_entity_poly.entity_id
_entity_poly.type
_entity_poly.pdbx_seq_one_letter_code
_entity_poly.pdbx_strand_id
1 'polypeptide(L)'
;MEEKGGGVGKKLKIGVCVMEKKVFTAPMGQILERLKAFGEFEIIHFGDKVILEDPIESWPICDCLIAFYSTGYPLEKAEAYAALRKPFLVNELEPQHLLHDRRKVYERLEMFEIPVPRYALVNREVPYQELDYFVEEDDFVEVHGNRFWKPFVEKPIDGDDHRIMIYYPSSAGGGMKELFRKVGNRSSEFHPEIRKVRREGSYIYEEFKPTGGTDVKVYTVGPEYAHAEARKSPVVDGVVMRNPDGKEVRYPVLLTPTEKQMAREVYTAFRQAVCGFDLLRSDGRSYVCDVNGWSFVKNSYKYYDDAACVLRKMFLDARASHLSSAIPPTLPWKLNEPVQPSEGLTRQGSGIIGTFGQSEELRCVIAVIRHGDRTPKQKVKLKVTEEKLLSLMLKYNGGRPRSETKLKSAIQLQDLLDATRMLVPRTRPDRESDSETEDFEHAEKLRQVKAVLEEGGHFSGIYRKVQLKPLKWVKVAKSNGEGEEERPVEALMVLKYGGVLTHAGRKQAEELGRYFRNNMYPGEGTGLLRLHSTYRHDLKIYSSDEGRVQMSAAAFAKGLLDLEGQLTPILVSLVSKDSSMLDGLDNASIEMEEAKTRLNEIITSGAKTVQNDESSESPWMVDGAGLPSDASELLPKLVQLTKKVTEQVRILAKDEDEELTDVIPPYDQAKALGKTNIDVDRIAAGLPCGSEGFLLMYARWKKLERDLYNERKLRFDITQIPDVYDSCK
;
A
#
# COMPACT_ATOMS: atom_id res chain seq x y z
N MET A 1 64.59 1.99 4.46
CA MET A 1 63.45 1.90 3.53
C MET A 1 63.24 0.42 3.24
N GLU A 2 62.37 -0.21 4.03
CA GLU A 2 61.84 -1.55 3.75
C GLU A 2 60.34 -1.37 3.55
N GLU A 3 59.86 -1.72 2.37
CA GLU A 3 58.45 -1.75 2.02
C GLU A 3 57.74 -2.83 2.86
N LYS A 4 56.85 -2.38 3.76
CA LYS A 4 55.86 -3.25 4.40
C LYS A 4 54.80 -3.63 3.37
N GLY A 5 54.94 -4.79 2.75
CA GLY A 5 53.85 -5.47 2.06
C GLY A 5 52.71 -5.75 3.04
N GLY A 6 51.56 -5.09 2.83
CA GLY A 6 50.34 -5.32 3.60
C GLY A 6 49.77 -6.71 3.33
N GLY A 7 49.90 -7.61 4.31
CA GLY A 7 49.34 -8.96 4.24
C GLY A 7 47.80 -8.92 4.14
N VAL A 8 47.26 -9.60 3.13
CA VAL A 8 45.83 -9.91 3.02
C VAL A 8 45.44 -10.74 4.25
N GLY A 9 44.58 -10.19 5.11
CA GLY A 9 44.09 -10.88 6.30
C GLY A 9 43.40 -12.22 5.96
N LYS A 10 43.55 -13.22 6.84
CA LYS A 10 42.90 -14.53 6.71
C LYS A 10 41.37 -14.35 6.66
N LYS A 11 40.74 -14.77 5.56
CA LYS A 11 39.27 -14.71 5.39
C LYS A 11 38.56 -15.70 6.32
N LEU A 12 37.38 -15.32 6.80
CA LEU A 12 36.49 -16.21 7.54
C LEU A 12 35.79 -17.19 6.60
N LYS A 13 35.81 -18.48 6.93
CA LYS A 13 35.20 -19.55 6.14
C LYS A 13 33.76 -19.78 6.56
N ILE A 14 32.83 -19.55 5.65
CA ILE A 14 31.41 -19.88 5.81
C ILE A 14 31.13 -21.21 5.11
N GLY A 15 30.88 -22.26 5.89
CA GLY A 15 30.44 -23.56 5.39
C GLY A 15 28.95 -23.53 5.08
N VAL A 16 28.58 -23.92 3.87
CA VAL A 16 27.19 -24.13 3.44
C VAL A 16 26.96 -25.64 3.36
N CYS A 17 26.41 -26.20 4.44
CA CYS A 17 26.17 -27.62 4.63
C CYS A 17 24.67 -27.91 4.52
N VAL A 18 24.16 -27.90 3.30
CA VAL A 18 22.76 -28.20 2.97
C VAL A 18 22.70 -28.96 1.66
N MET A 19 21.57 -29.63 1.39
CA MET A 19 21.36 -30.33 0.13
C MET A 19 21.55 -29.37 -1.06
N GLU A 20 22.19 -29.80 -2.15
CA GLU A 20 22.54 -28.96 -3.30
C GLU A 20 21.33 -28.25 -3.91
N LYS A 21 20.18 -28.94 -3.94
CA LYS A 21 18.89 -28.36 -4.38
C LYS A 21 18.49 -27.09 -3.62
N LYS A 22 19.04 -26.87 -2.42
CA LYS A 22 18.81 -25.68 -1.58
C LYS A 22 19.92 -24.64 -1.73
N VAL A 23 21.16 -25.07 -2.00
CA VAL A 23 22.31 -24.17 -2.24
C VAL A 23 22.07 -23.30 -3.46
N PHE A 24 21.66 -23.89 -4.59
CA PHE A 24 21.54 -23.19 -5.88
C PHE A 24 20.16 -22.55 -6.10
N THR A 25 19.42 -22.28 -5.02
CA THR A 25 18.19 -21.51 -5.12
C THR A 25 18.49 -20.03 -5.32
N ALA A 26 17.70 -19.34 -6.14
CA ALA A 26 17.93 -17.93 -6.44
C ALA A 26 18.10 -17.03 -5.17
N PRO A 27 17.29 -17.17 -4.09
CA PRO A 27 17.51 -16.40 -2.87
C PRO A 27 18.86 -16.68 -2.19
N MET A 28 19.24 -17.96 -2.08
CA MET A 28 20.49 -18.36 -1.45
C MET A 28 21.70 -17.83 -2.23
N GLY A 29 21.71 -18.01 -3.55
CA GLY A 29 22.77 -17.50 -4.41
C GLY A 29 22.96 -15.99 -4.28
N GLN A 30 21.86 -15.22 -4.32
CA GLN A 30 21.90 -13.77 -4.16
C GLN A 30 22.48 -13.31 -2.82
N ILE A 31 22.20 -14.02 -1.72
CA ILE A 31 22.74 -13.70 -0.39
C ILE A 31 24.22 -14.10 -0.28
N LEU A 32 24.59 -15.29 -0.75
CA LEU A 32 25.98 -15.77 -0.71
C LEU A 32 26.92 -14.93 -1.59
N GLU A 33 26.46 -14.50 -2.77
CA GLU A 33 27.21 -13.57 -3.63
C GLU A 33 27.50 -12.25 -2.95
N ARG A 34 26.52 -11.69 -2.22
CA ARG A 34 26.67 -10.46 -1.43
C ARG A 34 27.62 -10.62 -0.27
N LEU A 35 27.51 -11.73 0.48
CA LEU A 35 28.44 -12.07 1.56
C LEU A 35 29.87 -12.14 1.01
N LYS A 36 30.09 -12.82 -0.13
CA LYS A 36 31.40 -12.89 -0.79
C LYS A 36 31.90 -11.53 -1.25
N ALA A 37 31.01 -10.66 -1.74
CA ALA A 37 31.36 -9.33 -2.26
C ALA A 37 31.88 -8.34 -1.20
N PHE A 38 31.58 -8.55 0.09
CA PHE A 38 32.20 -7.73 1.15
C PHE A 38 33.72 -7.98 1.30
N GLY A 39 34.20 -9.16 0.89
CA GLY A 39 35.63 -9.48 0.80
C GLY A 39 36.24 -10.18 2.02
N GLU A 40 35.58 -10.17 3.19
CA GLU A 40 36.07 -10.80 4.42
C GLU A 40 35.79 -12.32 4.47
N PHE A 41 34.89 -12.82 3.61
CA PHE A 41 34.39 -14.19 3.67
C PHE A 41 34.85 -15.05 2.48
N GLU A 42 35.10 -16.33 2.78
CA GLU A 42 35.26 -17.43 1.83
C GLU A 42 34.06 -18.38 1.98
N ILE A 43 33.26 -18.57 0.92
CA ILE A 43 32.11 -19.46 0.94
C ILE A 43 32.54 -20.86 0.50
N ILE A 44 32.27 -21.87 1.33
CA ILE A 44 32.62 -23.28 1.08
C ILE A 44 31.34 -24.10 1.01
N HIS A 45 31.03 -24.67 -0.15
CA HIS A 45 29.90 -25.58 -0.32
C HIS A 45 30.37 -27.01 -0.02
N PHE A 46 29.66 -27.73 0.85
CA PHE A 46 30.06 -29.10 1.20
C PHE A 46 29.70 -30.07 0.07
N GLY A 47 28.53 -29.90 -0.55
CA GLY A 47 28.02 -30.75 -1.62
C GLY A 47 27.37 -32.04 -1.11
N ASP A 48 26.49 -32.63 -1.92
CA ASP A 48 25.65 -33.77 -1.50
C ASP A 48 26.51 -35.01 -1.20
N LYS A 49 27.53 -35.27 -2.02
CA LYS A 49 28.45 -36.39 -1.82
C LYS A 49 29.11 -36.36 -0.43
N VAL A 50 29.65 -35.21 -0.04
CA VAL A 50 30.33 -35.06 1.26
C VAL A 50 29.33 -35.24 2.41
N ILE A 51 28.17 -34.57 2.31
CA ILE A 51 27.17 -34.58 3.38
C ILE A 51 26.58 -36.00 3.57
N LEU A 52 26.31 -36.72 2.49
CA LEU A 52 25.66 -38.04 2.54
C LEU A 52 26.66 -39.16 2.79
N GLU A 53 27.75 -39.21 2.03
CA GLU A 53 28.64 -40.38 1.95
C GLU A 53 29.86 -40.29 2.86
N ASP A 54 30.50 -39.12 2.91
CA ASP A 54 31.79 -38.97 3.59
C ASP A 54 31.64 -38.92 5.13
N PRO A 55 32.65 -39.41 5.90
CA PRO A 55 32.69 -39.28 7.35
C PRO A 55 32.89 -37.82 7.77
N ILE A 56 32.32 -37.41 8.91
CA ILE A 56 32.30 -36.00 9.36
C ILE A 56 33.71 -35.42 9.60
N GLU A 57 34.69 -36.27 9.85
CA GLU A 57 36.08 -35.89 10.06
C GLU A 57 36.73 -35.35 8.77
N SER A 58 36.29 -35.83 7.60
CA SER A 58 36.81 -35.37 6.30
C SER A 58 36.05 -34.19 5.71
N TRP A 59 34.96 -33.74 6.37
CA TRP A 59 34.21 -32.59 5.91
C TRP A 59 35.04 -31.30 5.97
N PRO A 60 34.78 -30.31 5.09
CA PRO A 60 35.52 -29.05 5.07
C PRO A 60 35.47 -28.33 6.42
N ILE A 61 36.57 -27.71 6.84
CA ILE A 61 36.63 -26.90 8.07
C ILE A 61 36.12 -25.49 7.78
N CYS A 62 35.20 -25.00 8.61
CA CYS A 62 34.64 -23.65 8.53
C CYS A 62 34.59 -22.96 9.90
N ASP A 63 34.58 -21.64 9.91
CA ASP A 63 34.45 -20.81 11.11
C ASP A 63 32.97 -20.58 11.46
N CYS A 64 32.12 -20.46 10.43
CA CYS A 64 30.68 -20.29 10.53
C CYS A 64 29.98 -21.36 9.67
N LEU A 65 28.83 -21.86 10.12
CA LEU A 65 28.06 -22.90 9.44
C LEU A 65 26.63 -22.44 9.17
N ILE A 66 26.23 -22.50 7.91
CA ILE A 66 24.85 -22.47 7.45
C ILE A 66 24.44 -23.91 7.19
N ALA A 67 23.55 -24.43 8.02
CA ALA A 67 23.04 -25.79 7.93
C ALA A 67 21.57 -25.81 8.37
N PHE A 68 20.73 -26.46 7.57
CA PHE A 68 19.32 -26.62 7.87
C PHE A 68 18.73 -27.86 7.18
N TYR A 69 17.76 -28.48 7.83
CA TYR A 69 17.08 -29.65 7.32
C TYR A 69 16.32 -29.37 6.02
N SER A 70 16.38 -30.34 5.12
CA SER A 70 15.40 -30.51 4.05
C SER A 70 15.27 -31.99 3.75
N THR A 71 14.23 -32.41 3.04
CA THR A 71 14.00 -33.83 2.72
C THR A 71 15.27 -34.51 2.19
N GLY A 72 15.73 -35.55 2.89
CA GLY A 72 16.95 -36.33 2.59
C GLY A 72 18.24 -35.83 3.28
N TYR A 73 18.19 -34.75 4.06
CA TYR A 73 19.36 -34.21 4.75
C TYR A 73 19.68 -34.95 6.06
N PRO A 74 20.93 -35.39 6.28
CA PRO A 74 21.33 -36.12 7.48
C PRO A 74 21.63 -35.18 8.65
N LEU A 75 20.58 -34.70 9.33
CA LEU A 75 20.69 -33.73 10.42
C LEU A 75 21.63 -34.21 11.54
N GLU A 76 21.52 -35.48 11.96
CA GLU A 76 22.38 -36.08 12.98
C GLU A 76 23.88 -36.03 12.62
N LYS A 77 24.24 -36.20 11.34
CA LYS A 77 25.63 -36.06 10.88
C LYS A 77 26.10 -34.60 11.01
N ALA A 78 25.24 -33.64 10.66
CA ALA A 78 25.55 -32.23 10.79
C ALA A 78 25.73 -31.82 12.26
N GLU A 79 24.93 -32.37 13.18
CA GLU A 79 25.07 -32.18 14.62
C GLU A 79 26.40 -32.72 15.13
N ALA A 80 26.75 -33.95 14.73
CA ALA A 80 28.03 -34.56 15.09
C ALA A 80 29.22 -33.74 14.54
N TYR A 81 29.13 -33.24 13.31
CA TYR A 81 30.12 -32.32 12.74
C TYR A 81 30.22 -31.02 13.56
N ALA A 82 29.08 -30.42 13.93
CA ALA A 82 29.05 -29.20 14.73
C ALA A 82 29.66 -29.40 16.12
N ALA A 83 29.40 -30.54 16.75
CA ALA A 83 30.01 -30.92 18.03
C ALA A 83 31.54 -31.11 17.90
N LEU A 84 32.00 -31.74 16.81
CA LEU A 84 33.42 -31.98 16.53
C LEU A 84 34.19 -30.69 16.22
N ARG A 85 33.66 -29.85 15.32
CA ARG A 85 34.38 -28.70 14.75
C ARG A 85 34.04 -27.37 15.43
N LYS A 86 32.94 -27.31 16.19
CA LYS A 86 32.44 -26.14 16.93
C LYS A 86 32.39 -24.84 16.08
N PRO A 87 31.83 -24.84 14.86
CA PRO A 87 31.63 -23.62 14.07
C PRO A 87 30.54 -22.76 14.71
N PHE A 88 30.46 -21.48 14.31
CA PHE A 88 29.34 -20.62 14.71
C PHE A 88 28.12 -21.02 13.89
N LEU A 89 27.04 -21.44 14.54
CA LEU A 89 25.82 -21.88 13.87
C LEU A 89 24.91 -20.67 13.62
N VAL A 90 24.49 -20.47 12.36
CA VAL A 90 23.46 -19.45 12.05
C VAL A 90 22.12 -19.89 12.64
N ASN A 91 21.75 -21.14 12.42
CA ASN A 91 20.60 -21.79 13.05
C ASN A 91 21.12 -22.97 13.86
N GLU A 92 20.66 -23.10 15.11
CA GLU A 92 20.93 -24.30 15.90
C GLU A 92 20.34 -25.53 15.21
N LEU A 93 21.03 -26.67 15.32
CA LEU A 93 20.69 -27.89 14.60
C LEU A 93 19.63 -28.72 15.34
N GLU A 94 19.83 -28.98 16.64
CA GLU A 94 18.92 -29.81 17.44
C GLU A 94 17.45 -29.33 17.43
N PRO A 95 17.16 -28.02 17.57
CA PRO A 95 15.78 -27.54 17.53
C PRO A 95 15.07 -27.76 16.20
N GLN A 96 15.79 -28.09 15.11
CA GLN A 96 15.17 -28.35 13.81
C GLN A 96 14.36 -29.65 13.82
N HIS A 97 14.70 -30.61 14.69
CA HIS A 97 13.88 -31.81 14.89
C HIS A 97 12.44 -31.47 15.37
N LEU A 98 12.26 -30.34 16.06
CA LEU A 98 10.94 -29.89 16.53
C LEU A 98 10.04 -29.43 15.39
N LEU A 99 10.62 -28.89 14.31
CA LEU A 99 9.88 -28.24 13.22
C LEU A 99 9.04 -29.22 12.36
N HIS A 100 9.34 -30.52 12.45
CA HIS A 100 8.63 -31.57 11.72
C HIS A 100 7.40 -32.13 12.45
N ASP A 101 7.19 -31.73 13.72
CA ASP A 101 6.04 -32.15 14.50
C ASP A 101 5.28 -30.91 14.99
N ARG A 102 4.11 -30.65 14.40
CA ARG A 102 3.31 -29.47 14.73
C ARG A 102 2.93 -29.41 16.21
N ARG A 103 2.83 -30.57 16.89
CA ARG A 103 2.53 -30.63 18.33
C ARG A 103 3.66 -30.01 19.13
N LYS A 104 4.91 -30.39 18.81
CA LYS A 104 6.11 -29.84 19.44
C LYS A 104 6.30 -28.36 19.11
N VAL A 105 5.96 -27.94 17.89
CA VAL A 105 5.96 -26.52 17.51
C VAL A 105 4.99 -25.72 18.40
N TYR A 106 3.75 -26.20 18.57
CA TYR A 106 2.73 -25.50 19.37
C TYR A 106 3.09 -25.49 20.86
N GLU A 107 3.52 -26.63 21.40
CA GLU A 107 4.04 -26.73 22.77
C GLU A 107 5.19 -25.74 23.00
N ARG A 108 6.13 -25.65 22.06
CA ARG A 108 7.26 -24.72 22.15
C ARG A 108 6.83 -23.26 22.07
N LEU A 109 5.82 -22.92 21.27
CA LEU A 109 5.27 -21.57 21.20
C LEU A 109 4.61 -21.18 22.53
N GLU A 110 3.80 -22.07 23.10
CA GLU A 110 3.13 -21.84 24.39
C GLU A 110 4.11 -21.71 25.56
N MET A 111 5.18 -22.52 25.58
CA MET A 111 6.26 -22.42 26.58
C MET A 111 6.94 -21.04 26.61
N PHE A 112 6.92 -20.32 25.49
CA PHE A 112 7.50 -18.98 25.35
C PHE A 112 6.42 -17.88 25.36
N GLU A 113 5.19 -18.22 25.76
CA GLU A 113 4.04 -17.31 25.83
C GLU A 113 3.69 -16.66 24.48
N ILE A 114 4.08 -17.29 23.36
CA ILE A 114 3.78 -16.79 22.02
C ILE A 114 2.33 -17.19 21.67
N PRO A 115 1.45 -16.23 21.35
CA PRO A 115 0.04 -16.54 21.09
C PRO A 115 -0.15 -17.45 19.87
N VAL A 116 -0.89 -18.54 20.06
CA VAL A 116 -1.35 -19.46 19.00
C VAL A 116 -2.88 -19.51 18.97
N PRO A 117 -3.53 -19.89 17.86
CA PRO A 117 -4.96 -20.20 17.89
C PRO A 117 -5.26 -21.27 18.94
N ARG A 118 -6.39 -21.15 19.63
CA ARG A 118 -6.82 -22.19 20.58
C ARG A 118 -6.91 -23.51 19.83
N TYR A 119 -6.29 -24.56 20.38
CA TYR A 119 -6.18 -25.86 19.71
C TYR A 119 -6.36 -27.03 20.67
N ALA A 120 -6.55 -28.22 20.11
CA ALA A 120 -6.51 -29.50 20.82
C ALA A 120 -5.88 -30.58 19.94
N LEU A 121 -5.24 -31.55 20.59
CA LEU A 121 -4.55 -32.65 19.93
C LEU A 121 -5.39 -33.91 19.97
N VAL A 122 -5.48 -34.59 18.83
CA VAL A 122 -6.10 -35.91 18.72
C VAL A 122 -5.05 -36.87 18.21
N ASN A 123 -4.57 -37.73 19.11
CA ASN A 123 -3.53 -38.71 18.80
C ASN A 123 -4.17 -40.09 18.63
N ARG A 124 -3.99 -40.68 17.45
CA ARG A 124 -4.41 -42.04 17.12
C ARG A 124 -3.18 -42.90 16.88
N GLU A 125 -3.13 -44.04 17.56
CA GLU A 125 -2.08 -45.06 17.38
C GLU A 125 -2.35 -45.88 16.13
N VAL A 126 -3.63 -46.08 15.79
CA VAL A 126 -4.06 -46.80 14.59
C VAL A 126 -5.15 -46.01 13.83
N PRO A 127 -5.22 -46.13 12.49
CA PRO A 127 -6.27 -45.50 11.70
C PRO A 127 -7.67 -45.89 12.22
N TYR A 128 -8.58 -44.91 12.29
CA TYR A 128 -9.97 -45.07 12.75
C TYR A 128 -10.12 -45.53 14.20
N GLN A 129 -9.10 -45.32 15.04
CA GLN A 129 -9.23 -45.53 16.49
C GLN A 129 -10.34 -44.64 17.05
N GLU A 130 -11.31 -45.26 17.72
CA GLU A 130 -12.32 -44.58 18.53
C GLU A 130 -11.66 -44.11 19.83
N LEU A 131 -11.91 -42.85 20.18
CA LEU A 131 -11.29 -42.17 21.32
C LEU A 131 -12.42 -41.64 22.20
N ASP A 132 -12.45 -42.07 23.46
CA ASP A 132 -13.45 -41.68 24.45
C ASP A 132 -13.50 -40.16 24.72
N TYR A 133 -12.37 -39.49 24.54
CA TYR A 133 -12.23 -38.04 24.67
C TYR A 133 -12.52 -37.24 23.40
N PHE A 134 -12.88 -37.90 22.28
CA PHE A 134 -13.15 -37.23 21.00
C PHE A 134 -14.61 -37.44 20.57
N VAL A 135 -15.37 -36.34 20.52
CA VAL A 135 -16.75 -36.33 20.04
C VAL A 135 -16.84 -35.48 18.77
N GLU A 136 -17.55 -35.99 17.77
CA GLU A 136 -17.87 -35.27 16.54
C GLU A 136 -19.38 -35.16 16.39
N GLU A 137 -19.87 -33.93 16.24
CA GLU A 137 -21.25 -33.60 15.94
C GLU A 137 -21.32 -32.80 14.63
N ASP A 138 -22.54 -32.52 14.14
CA ASP A 138 -22.73 -31.89 12.83
C ASP A 138 -21.99 -30.56 12.65
N ASP A 139 -21.94 -29.71 13.69
CA ASP A 139 -21.38 -28.36 13.64
C ASP A 139 -20.24 -28.12 14.64
N PHE A 140 -19.74 -29.15 15.33
CA PHE A 140 -18.58 -29.03 16.20
C PHE A 140 -17.82 -30.35 16.38
N VAL A 141 -16.56 -30.22 16.81
CA VAL A 141 -15.83 -31.32 17.45
C VAL A 141 -15.50 -30.95 18.89
N GLU A 142 -15.41 -31.95 19.76
CA GLU A 142 -15.06 -31.77 21.17
C GLU A 142 -13.91 -32.71 21.53
N VAL A 143 -12.84 -32.15 22.08
CA VAL A 143 -11.61 -32.89 22.42
C VAL A 143 -11.28 -32.62 23.88
N HIS A 144 -11.30 -33.63 24.73
CA HIS A 144 -11.12 -33.49 26.19
C HIS A 144 -12.06 -32.41 26.80
N GLY A 145 -13.32 -32.35 26.37
CA GLY A 145 -14.29 -31.33 26.81
C GLY A 145 -14.13 -29.95 26.16
N ASN A 146 -13.07 -29.73 25.37
CA ASN A 146 -12.87 -28.47 24.64
C ASN A 146 -13.60 -28.52 23.31
N ARG A 147 -14.67 -27.70 23.19
CA ARG A 147 -15.48 -27.63 21.97
C ARG A 147 -14.91 -26.67 20.93
N PHE A 148 -14.92 -27.09 19.67
CA PHE A 148 -14.52 -26.31 18.49
C PHE A 148 -15.69 -26.27 17.51
N TRP A 149 -16.39 -25.15 17.48
CA TRP A 149 -17.48 -24.91 16.54
C TRP A 149 -16.96 -24.68 15.13
N LYS A 150 -17.68 -25.14 14.13
CA LYS A 150 -17.37 -24.79 12.74
C LYS A 150 -17.63 -23.28 12.51
N PRO A 151 -16.72 -22.55 11.84
CA PRO A 151 -15.53 -23.08 11.20
C PRO A 151 -14.38 -23.38 12.17
N PHE A 152 -13.71 -24.50 11.95
CA PHE A 152 -12.45 -24.87 12.62
C PHE A 152 -11.48 -25.46 11.59
N VAL A 153 -10.19 -25.48 11.94
CA VAL A 153 -9.10 -25.99 11.10
C VAL A 153 -8.60 -27.31 11.66
N GLU A 154 -8.29 -28.27 10.78
CA GLU A 154 -7.68 -29.55 11.11
C GLU A 154 -6.33 -29.68 10.37
N LYS A 155 -5.24 -29.77 11.12
CA LYS A 155 -3.87 -29.90 10.59
C LYS A 155 -3.32 -31.30 10.90
N PRO A 156 -2.68 -31.99 9.96
CA PRO A 156 -1.89 -33.18 10.27
C PRO A 156 -0.80 -32.86 11.30
N ILE A 157 -0.49 -33.77 12.22
CA ILE A 157 0.60 -33.56 13.18
C ILE A 157 1.98 -33.49 12.50
N ASP A 158 2.12 -34.11 11.33
CA ASP A 158 3.30 -34.01 10.48
C ASP A 158 3.41 -32.58 9.90
N GLY A 159 4.51 -31.89 10.20
CA GLY A 159 4.80 -30.54 9.74
C GLY A 159 4.99 -30.45 8.21
N ASP A 160 5.41 -31.54 7.58
CA ASP A 160 5.65 -31.62 6.13
C ASP A 160 4.38 -32.00 5.33
N ASP A 161 3.33 -32.52 5.99
CA ASP A 161 2.01 -32.68 5.37
C ASP A 161 1.25 -31.34 5.39
N HIS A 162 1.03 -30.80 4.19
CA HIS A 162 0.36 -29.52 3.97
C HIS A 162 -1.13 -29.67 3.64
N ARG A 163 -1.73 -30.86 3.79
CA ARG A 163 -3.18 -31.10 3.61
C ARG A 163 -3.95 -30.67 4.84
N ILE A 164 -4.27 -29.38 4.89
CA ILE A 164 -4.96 -28.73 6.01
C ILE A 164 -6.44 -28.59 5.64
N MET A 165 -7.34 -29.01 6.52
CA MET A 165 -8.79 -28.95 6.26
C MET A 165 -9.44 -27.82 7.05
N ILE A 166 -10.45 -27.19 6.47
CA ILE A 166 -11.30 -26.21 7.14
C ILE A 166 -12.75 -26.66 6.96
N TYR A 167 -13.42 -26.97 8.05
CA TYR A 167 -14.81 -27.45 8.03
C TYR A 167 -15.75 -26.28 8.27
N TYR A 168 -16.78 -26.09 7.45
CA TYR A 168 -17.72 -24.97 7.55
C TYR A 168 -19.02 -25.37 8.26
N PRO A 169 -19.67 -24.43 8.97
CA PRO A 169 -20.91 -24.73 9.68
C PRO A 169 -22.07 -24.90 8.71
N SER A 170 -23.07 -25.66 9.13
CA SER A 170 -24.28 -25.92 8.35
C SER A 170 -25.05 -24.64 8.01
N SER A 171 -24.99 -23.63 8.88
CA SER A 171 -25.52 -22.28 8.64
C SER A 171 -24.88 -21.55 7.46
N ALA A 172 -23.65 -21.92 7.07
CA ALA A 172 -22.93 -21.39 5.91
C ALA A 172 -22.96 -22.35 4.70
N GLY A 173 -23.85 -23.36 4.71
CA GLY A 173 -23.93 -24.41 3.68
C GLY A 173 -23.13 -25.67 4.01
N GLY A 174 -22.27 -25.61 5.02
CA GLY A 174 -21.34 -26.66 5.42
C GLY A 174 -20.30 -27.01 4.36
N GLY A 175 -19.84 -28.26 4.36
CA GLY A 175 -18.75 -28.70 3.50
C GLY A 175 -17.36 -28.46 4.13
N MET A 176 -16.32 -28.76 3.38
CA MET A 176 -14.94 -28.69 3.82
C MET A 176 -14.06 -28.06 2.73
N LYS A 177 -13.07 -27.26 3.12
CA LYS A 177 -12.03 -26.75 2.23
C LYS A 177 -10.69 -27.39 2.53
N GLU A 178 -10.14 -28.07 1.54
CA GLU A 178 -8.80 -28.66 1.61
C GLU A 178 -7.79 -27.65 1.09
N LEU A 179 -6.83 -27.28 1.93
CA LEU A 179 -5.64 -26.52 1.56
C LEU A 179 -4.53 -27.51 1.23
N PHE A 180 -3.77 -27.22 0.18
CA PHE A 180 -2.66 -28.06 -0.24
C PHE A 180 -1.50 -27.25 -0.78
N ARG A 181 -0.34 -27.89 -0.89
CA ARG A 181 0.85 -27.29 -1.52
C ARG A 181 0.50 -26.94 -2.97
N LYS A 182 0.73 -25.68 -3.33
CA LYS A 182 0.31 -25.09 -4.61
C LYS A 182 0.60 -25.99 -5.81
N VAL A 183 -0.44 -26.24 -6.60
CA VAL A 183 -0.36 -26.92 -7.90
C VAL A 183 -0.91 -25.95 -8.95
N GLY A 184 -0.04 -25.46 -9.84
CA GLY A 184 -0.42 -24.44 -10.81
C GLY A 184 -0.92 -23.14 -10.16
N ASN A 185 -2.19 -22.78 -10.42
CA ASN A 185 -2.85 -21.59 -9.87
C ASN A 185 -3.76 -21.89 -8.68
N ARG A 186 -3.72 -23.11 -8.14
CA ARG A 186 -4.57 -23.55 -7.04
C ARG A 186 -3.77 -23.78 -5.76
N SER A 187 -4.39 -23.45 -4.64
CA SER A 187 -3.85 -23.58 -3.28
C SER A 187 -4.86 -24.14 -2.28
N SER A 188 -6.13 -24.24 -2.68
CA SER A 188 -7.16 -24.96 -1.95
C SER A 188 -8.30 -25.36 -2.90
N GLU A 189 -9.15 -26.25 -2.42
CA GLU A 189 -10.37 -26.71 -3.08
C GLU A 189 -11.50 -26.88 -2.08
N PHE A 190 -12.73 -26.62 -2.50
CA PHE A 190 -13.91 -26.73 -1.64
C PHE A 190 -14.76 -27.93 -2.05
N HIS A 191 -15.09 -28.76 -1.06
CA HIS A 191 -15.82 -30.01 -1.16
C HIS A 191 -17.14 -29.90 -0.38
N PRO A 192 -18.26 -29.55 -1.03
CA PRO A 192 -19.54 -29.32 -0.35
C PRO A 192 -20.12 -30.58 0.31
N GLU A 193 -19.79 -31.76 -0.21
CA GLU A 193 -20.27 -33.06 0.25
C GLU A 193 -19.53 -33.59 1.50
N ILE A 194 -18.31 -33.10 1.77
CA ILE A 194 -17.48 -33.59 2.87
C ILE A 194 -17.74 -32.73 4.11
N ARG A 195 -18.33 -33.33 5.15
CA ARG A 195 -18.66 -32.64 6.41
C ARG A 195 -18.02 -33.26 7.64
N LYS A 196 -17.52 -34.49 7.51
CA LYS A 196 -16.90 -35.26 8.59
C LYS A 196 -15.39 -35.12 8.59
N VAL A 197 -14.80 -35.11 9.78
CA VAL A 197 -13.36 -34.98 10.00
C VAL A 197 -12.60 -36.25 9.65
N ARG A 198 -11.29 -36.11 9.40
CA ARG A 198 -10.41 -37.25 9.08
C ARG A 198 -10.17 -38.11 10.32
N ARG A 199 -10.02 -39.43 10.10
CA ARG A 199 -9.91 -40.44 11.16
C ARG A 199 -8.70 -41.36 10.97
N GLU A 200 -8.03 -41.29 9.83
CA GLU A 200 -6.93 -42.16 9.44
C GLU A 200 -5.60 -41.85 10.16
N GLY A 201 -5.49 -40.69 10.80
CA GLY A 201 -4.28 -40.27 11.50
C GLY A 201 -4.53 -39.39 12.72
N SER A 202 -3.45 -38.75 13.15
CA SER A 202 -3.43 -37.79 14.25
C SER A 202 -3.48 -36.36 13.73
N TYR A 203 -4.26 -35.50 14.37
CA TYR A 203 -4.50 -34.13 13.92
C TYR A 203 -4.52 -33.13 15.07
N ILE A 204 -4.23 -31.88 14.72
CA ILE A 204 -4.49 -30.69 15.54
C ILE A 204 -5.82 -30.09 15.07
N TYR A 205 -6.77 -29.95 15.98
CA TYR A 205 -7.98 -29.16 15.74
C TYR A 205 -7.80 -27.78 16.36
N GLU A 206 -7.90 -26.72 15.57
CA GLU A 206 -7.72 -25.35 16.04
C GLU A 206 -8.88 -24.45 15.62
N GLU A 207 -9.11 -23.42 16.42
CA GLU A 207 -10.09 -22.39 16.15
C GLU A 207 -9.74 -21.64 14.85
N PHE A 208 -10.72 -21.50 13.95
CA PHE A 208 -10.54 -20.71 12.74
C PHE A 208 -10.48 -19.21 13.07
N LYS A 209 -9.37 -18.55 12.74
CA LYS A 209 -9.20 -17.10 12.93
C LYS A 209 -9.53 -16.35 11.62
N PRO A 210 -10.57 -15.50 11.58
CA PRO A 210 -10.87 -14.71 10.38
C PRO A 210 -9.82 -13.60 10.20
N THR A 211 -9.08 -13.64 9.09
CA THR A 211 -7.98 -12.70 8.79
C THR A 211 -8.30 -11.64 7.72
N GLY A 212 -9.57 -11.53 7.31
CA GLY A 212 -9.95 -10.62 6.22
C GLY A 212 -9.39 -11.03 4.85
N GLY A 213 -8.98 -12.29 4.69
CA GLY A 213 -8.58 -12.87 3.41
C GLY A 213 -7.10 -12.76 3.06
N THR A 214 -6.24 -12.37 3.99
CA THR A 214 -4.78 -12.37 3.80
C THR A 214 -4.06 -13.18 4.88
N ASP A 215 -2.94 -13.80 4.50
CA ASP A 215 -2.02 -14.45 5.44
C ASP A 215 -0.74 -13.61 5.49
N VAL A 216 -0.25 -13.29 6.69
CA VAL A 216 1.04 -12.60 6.87
C VAL A 216 2.14 -13.65 7.03
N LYS A 217 3.18 -13.56 6.20
CA LYS A 217 4.41 -14.33 6.34
C LYS A 217 5.51 -13.45 6.90
N VAL A 218 6.18 -13.93 7.93
CA VAL A 218 7.26 -13.23 8.59
C VAL A 218 8.56 -14.02 8.41
N TYR A 219 9.64 -13.31 8.15
CA TYR A 219 10.98 -13.83 7.87
C TYR A 219 11.99 -13.11 8.74
N THR A 220 12.48 -13.77 9.78
CA THR A 220 13.54 -13.23 10.65
C THR A 220 14.91 -13.45 10.02
N VAL A 221 15.82 -12.52 10.28
CA VAL A 221 17.26 -12.71 10.05
C VAL A 221 17.97 -12.15 11.28
N GLY A 222 18.36 -13.03 12.19
CA GLY A 222 18.91 -12.62 13.48
C GLY A 222 17.86 -12.01 14.42
N PRO A 223 18.31 -11.47 15.57
CA PRO A 223 17.42 -11.08 16.68
C PRO A 223 16.75 -9.71 16.52
N GLU A 224 17.13 -8.90 15.53
CA GLU A 224 16.76 -7.47 15.43
C GLU A 224 16.07 -7.11 14.09
N TYR A 225 15.86 -8.10 13.21
CA TYR A 225 15.32 -7.90 11.88
C TYR A 225 14.25 -8.95 11.54
N ALA A 226 13.08 -8.47 11.10
CA ALA A 226 12.02 -9.28 10.54
C ALA A 226 11.40 -8.58 9.33
N HIS A 227 11.37 -9.28 8.21
CA HIS A 227 10.61 -8.87 7.03
C HIS A 227 9.24 -9.52 7.05
N ALA A 228 8.18 -8.76 6.73
CA ALA A 228 6.84 -9.31 6.65
C ALA A 228 6.14 -8.93 5.35
N GLU A 229 5.42 -9.90 4.79
CA GLU A 229 4.64 -9.75 3.58
C GLU A 229 3.34 -10.53 3.68
N ALA A 230 2.24 -9.94 3.21
CA ALA A 230 0.96 -10.57 3.10
C ALA A 230 0.78 -11.19 1.72
N ARG A 231 0.03 -12.29 1.68
CA ARG A 231 -0.48 -12.91 0.45
C ARG A 231 -1.98 -13.15 0.60
N LYS A 232 -2.66 -13.41 -0.52
CA LYS A 232 -4.04 -13.89 -0.47
C LYS A 232 -4.10 -15.21 0.32
N SER A 233 -5.01 -15.27 1.28
CA SER A 233 -5.23 -16.47 2.05
C SER A 233 -5.79 -17.58 1.15
N PRO A 234 -5.27 -18.82 1.21
CA PRO A 234 -5.85 -19.96 0.52
C PRO A 234 -7.33 -20.21 0.88
N VAL A 235 -7.79 -19.70 2.02
CA VAL A 235 -9.17 -19.88 2.51
C VAL A 235 -10.21 -19.16 1.66
N VAL A 236 -9.83 -18.12 0.90
CA VAL A 236 -10.77 -17.29 0.11
C VAL A 236 -11.43 -18.11 -1.01
N ASP A 237 -10.78 -18.23 -2.17
CA ASP A 237 -11.28 -18.99 -3.33
C ASP A 237 -10.31 -20.08 -3.79
N GLY A 238 -9.16 -20.20 -3.12
CA GLY A 238 -8.09 -21.14 -3.48
C GLY A 238 -7.28 -20.75 -4.71
N VAL A 239 -7.62 -19.67 -5.40
CA VAL A 239 -6.92 -19.20 -6.60
C VAL A 239 -5.75 -18.30 -6.21
N VAL A 240 -4.55 -18.70 -6.62
CA VAL A 240 -3.31 -17.95 -6.41
C VAL A 240 -3.32 -16.71 -7.30
N MET A 241 -3.31 -15.53 -6.70
CA MET A 241 -3.14 -14.29 -7.45
C MET A 241 -1.72 -14.18 -7.98
N ARG A 242 -1.58 -14.00 -9.29
CA ARG A 242 -0.30 -13.81 -9.96
C ARG A 242 -0.24 -12.44 -10.64
N ASN A 243 0.96 -11.85 -10.65
CA ASN A 243 1.25 -10.64 -11.41
C ASN A 243 1.42 -10.99 -12.91
N PRO A 244 1.57 -10.00 -13.81
CA PRO A 244 1.78 -10.24 -15.24
C PRO A 244 3.01 -11.11 -15.56
N ASP A 245 4.01 -11.14 -14.68
CA ASP A 245 5.21 -11.99 -14.81
C ASP A 245 4.99 -13.42 -14.31
N GLY A 246 3.76 -13.79 -13.95
CA GLY A 246 3.40 -15.11 -13.44
C GLY A 246 3.86 -15.38 -11.99
N LYS A 247 4.39 -14.39 -11.28
CA LYS A 247 4.80 -14.51 -9.87
C LYS A 247 3.61 -14.27 -8.94
N GLU A 248 3.56 -15.00 -7.83
CA GLU A 248 2.52 -14.79 -6.80
C GLU A 248 2.58 -13.36 -6.26
N VAL A 249 1.42 -12.71 -6.18
CA VAL A 249 1.31 -11.35 -5.66
C VAL A 249 1.53 -11.37 -4.15
N ARG A 250 2.48 -10.55 -3.69
CA ARG A 250 2.77 -10.32 -2.28
C ARG A 250 2.68 -8.83 -1.99
N TYR A 251 2.31 -8.51 -0.76
CA TYR A 251 2.10 -7.13 -0.30
C TYR A 251 2.98 -6.86 0.91
N PRO A 252 3.71 -5.75 0.97
CA PRO A 252 4.50 -5.42 2.15
C PRO A 252 3.59 -5.25 3.38
N VAL A 253 4.04 -5.75 4.53
CA VAL A 253 3.33 -5.63 5.81
C VAL A 253 4.25 -5.01 6.84
N LEU A 254 3.78 -3.95 7.50
CA LEU A 254 4.42 -3.43 8.71
C LEU A 254 4.00 -4.29 9.89
N LEU A 255 4.98 -4.88 10.58
CA LEU A 255 4.75 -5.51 11.88
C LEU A 255 4.52 -4.44 12.94
N THR A 256 3.49 -4.63 13.77
CA THR A 256 3.28 -3.85 14.99
C THR A 256 4.40 -4.11 16.00
N PRO A 257 4.59 -3.24 17.01
CA PRO A 257 5.58 -3.49 18.06
C PRO A 257 5.41 -4.85 18.74
N THR A 258 4.17 -5.25 19.01
CA THR A 258 3.85 -6.58 19.59
C THR A 258 4.25 -7.71 18.66
N GLU A 259 4.03 -7.57 17.34
CA GLU A 259 4.42 -8.60 16.37
C GLU A 259 5.93 -8.66 16.13
N LYS A 260 6.64 -7.54 16.23
CA LYS A 260 8.11 -7.51 16.22
C LYS A 260 8.67 -8.25 17.43
N GLN A 261 8.07 -8.03 18.60
CA GLN A 261 8.42 -8.78 19.81
C GLN A 261 8.12 -10.28 19.66
N MET A 262 6.95 -10.65 19.11
CA MET A 262 6.65 -12.06 18.78
C MET A 262 7.67 -12.65 17.81
N ALA A 263 8.11 -11.92 16.78
CA ALA A 263 9.15 -12.39 15.86
C ALA A 263 10.49 -12.64 16.56
N ARG A 264 10.85 -11.80 17.55
CA ARG A 264 12.01 -12.00 18.42
C ARG A 264 11.86 -13.24 19.29
N GLU A 265 10.68 -13.45 19.87
CA GLU A 265 10.37 -14.61 20.71
C GLU A 265 10.42 -15.90 19.90
N VAL A 266 9.88 -15.94 18.67
CA VAL A 266 10.01 -17.08 17.75
C VAL A 266 11.48 -17.38 17.46
N TYR A 267 12.29 -16.36 17.18
CA TYR A 267 13.75 -16.51 17.02
C TYR A 267 14.38 -17.17 18.25
N THR A 268 14.06 -16.70 19.46
CA THR A 268 14.62 -17.24 20.71
C THR A 268 14.10 -18.64 21.02
N ALA A 269 12.82 -18.90 20.82
CA ALA A 269 12.16 -20.17 21.14
C ALA A 269 12.72 -21.32 20.31
N PHE A 270 12.90 -21.11 19.01
CA PHE A 270 13.38 -22.12 18.06
C PHE A 270 14.89 -22.04 17.79
N ARG A 271 15.57 -21.00 18.28
CA ARG A 271 17.00 -20.74 18.05
C ARG A 271 17.39 -20.78 16.56
N GLN A 272 16.50 -20.25 15.72
CA GLN A 272 16.66 -20.18 14.27
C GLN A 272 16.87 -18.71 13.87
N ALA A 273 18.10 -18.28 13.58
CA ALA A 273 18.35 -16.90 13.15
C ALA A 273 17.63 -16.55 11.85
N VAL A 274 17.71 -17.42 10.87
CA VAL A 274 16.92 -17.33 9.66
C VAL A 274 15.70 -18.22 9.86
N CYS A 275 14.54 -17.60 10.07
CA CYS A 275 13.30 -18.32 10.33
C CYS A 275 12.11 -17.72 9.58
N GLY A 276 11.30 -18.57 8.95
CA GLY A 276 10.00 -18.19 8.40
C GLY A 276 8.86 -18.69 9.27
N PHE A 277 7.84 -17.88 9.50
CA PHE A 277 6.62 -18.29 10.21
C PHE A 277 5.38 -17.55 9.68
N ASP A 278 4.20 -18.13 9.91
CA ASP A 278 2.92 -17.59 9.46
C ASP A 278 2.18 -16.96 10.65
N LEU A 279 1.65 -15.76 10.40
CA LEU A 279 0.99 -14.91 11.39
C LEU A 279 -0.44 -14.58 10.92
N LEU A 280 -1.41 -14.80 11.81
CA LEU A 280 -2.83 -14.50 11.60
C LEU A 280 -3.20 -13.26 12.42
N ARG A 281 -3.65 -12.20 11.74
CA ARG A 281 -4.21 -11.00 12.39
C ARG A 281 -5.73 -11.16 12.48
N SER A 282 -6.27 -11.18 13.69
CA SER A 282 -7.70 -11.37 13.93
C SER A 282 -8.14 -10.65 15.20
N ASP A 283 -9.23 -9.90 15.14
CA ASP A 283 -9.82 -9.16 16.26
C ASP A 283 -8.82 -8.29 17.05
N GLY A 284 -7.93 -7.59 16.32
CA GLY A 284 -6.92 -6.72 16.92
C GLY A 284 -5.76 -7.45 17.63
N ARG A 285 -5.70 -8.77 17.52
CA ARG A 285 -4.60 -9.62 18.03
C ARG A 285 -3.90 -10.34 16.89
N SER A 286 -2.71 -10.86 17.17
CA SER A 286 -1.94 -11.64 16.20
C SER A 286 -1.53 -12.98 16.81
N TYR A 287 -1.61 -14.04 16.00
CA TYR A 287 -1.36 -15.41 16.42
C TYR A 287 -0.40 -16.10 15.45
N VAL A 288 0.60 -16.81 15.95
CA VAL A 288 1.47 -17.66 15.14
C VAL A 288 0.74 -18.98 14.89
N CYS A 289 0.66 -19.41 13.62
CA CYS A 289 -0.06 -20.64 13.26
C CYS A 289 0.82 -21.72 12.61
N ASP A 290 2.05 -21.37 12.20
CA ASP A 290 3.03 -22.27 11.58
C ASP A 290 4.45 -21.70 11.69
N VAL A 291 5.45 -22.55 11.96
CA VAL A 291 6.87 -22.17 12.03
C VAL A 291 7.67 -23.12 11.13
N ASN A 292 8.36 -22.58 10.14
CA ASN A 292 8.96 -23.35 9.05
C ASN A 292 10.50 -23.53 9.17
N GLY A 293 11.14 -22.87 10.14
CA GLY A 293 12.61 -22.79 10.20
C GLY A 293 13.18 -22.04 9.00
N TRP A 294 14.29 -22.53 8.43
CA TRP A 294 15.03 -21.81 7.39
C TRP A 294 14.19 -21.46 6.16
N SER A 295 13.94 -20.16 5.97
CA SER A 295 13.14 -19.66 4.86
C SER A 295 13.59 -18.25 4.46
N PHE A 296 13.67 -18.01 3.16
CA PHE A 296 14.00 -16.70 2.59
C PHE A 296 12.82 -16.14 1.79
N VAL A 297 12.71 -14.82 1.81
CA VAL A 297 11.82 -14.07 0.92
C VAL A 297 12.27 -14.31 -0.52
N LYS A 298 11.31 -14.39 -1.44
CA LYS A 298 11.59 -14.64 -2.86
C LYS A 298 11.36 -13.37 -3.65
N ASN A 299 12.23 -13.12 -4.63
CA ASN A 299 12.14 -12.00 -5.57
C ASN A 299 12.24 -10.60 -4.93
N SER A 300 12.85 -10.47 -3.75
CA SER A 300 13.12 -9.16 -3.16
C SER A 300 14.62 -8.94 -3.08
N TYR A 301 15.17 -8.19 -4.04
CA TYR A 301 16.59 -7.84 -4.06
C TYR A 301 17.01 -7.09 -2.81
N LYS A 302 16.13 -6.24 -2.31
CA LYS A 302 16.36 -5.49 -1.09
C LYS A 302 16.39 -6.37 0.16
N TYR A 303 15.53 -7.39 0.25
CA TYR A 303 15.66 -8.39 1.31
C TYR A 303 17.02 -9.11 1.26
N TYR A 304 17.53 -9.42 0.07
CA TYR A 304 18.84 -10.06 -0.06
C TYR A 304 19.98 -9.14 0.40
N ASP A 305 19.92 -7.84 0.08
CA ASP A 305 20.85 -6.84 0.59
C ASP A 305 20.83 -6.81 2.13
N ASP A 306 19.64 -6.71 2.71
CA ASP A 306 19.42 -6.61 4.16
C ASP A 306 19.88 -7.88 4.90
N ALA A 307 19.45 -9.04 4.42
CA ALA A 307 19.82 -10.34 4.98
C ALA A 307 21.34 -10.55 4.95
N ALA A 308 22.01 -10.19 3.86
CA ALA A 308 23.47 -10.29 3.75
C ALA A 308 24.17 -9.36 4.75
N CYS A 309 23.68 -8.13 4.96
CA CYS A 309 24.24 -7.21 5.95
C CYS A 309 24.09 -7.74 7.38
N VAL A 310 22.91 -8.24 7.74
CA VAL A 310 22.67 -8.79 9.08
C VAL A 310 23.49 -10.06 9.32
N LEU A 311 23.55 -10.97 8.35
CA LEU A 311 24.38 -12.17 8.43
C LEU A 311 25.87 -11.82 8.55
N ARG A 312 26.37 -10.85 7.77
CA ARG A 312 27.74 -10.33 7.90
C ARG A 312 28.02 -9.88 9.33
N LYS A 313 27.14 -9.04 9.90
CA LYS A 313 27.27 -8.56 11.28
C LYS A 313 27.34 -9.75 12.26
N MET A 314 26.41 -10.70 12.16
CA MET A 314 26.41 -11.89 13.02
C MET A 314 27.71 -12.69 12.93
N PHE A 315 28.24 -12.92 11.72
CA PHE A 315 29.48 -13.66 11.52
C PHE A 315 30.70 -12.92 12.10
N LEU A 316 30.79 -11.60 11.87
CA LEU A 316 31.88 -10.80 12.41
C LEU A 316 31.80 -10.70 13.93
N ASP A 317 30.63 -10.43 14.51
CA ASP A 317 30.45 -10.35 15.95
C ASP A 317 30.83 -11.69 16.64
N ALA A 318 30.53 -12.82 16.01
CA ALA A 318 30.82 -14.16 16.55
C ALA A 318 32.28 -14.62 16.37
N ARG A 319 32.94 -14.30 15.23
CA ARG A 319 34.24 -14.88 14.87
C ARG A 319 35.37 -13.88 14.64
N ALA A 320 35.06 -12.60 14.52
CA ALA A 320 36.03 -11.55 14.27
C ALA A 320 35.56 -10.21 14.85
N SER A 321 35.27 -10.17 16.16
CA SER A 321 34.79 -8.97 16.86
C SER A 321 35.77 -7.78 16.83
N HIS A 322 37.03 -8.02 16.44
CA HIS A 322 38.03 -6.99 16.18
C HIS A 322 37.81 -6.26 14.85
N LEU A 323 37.07 -6.87 13.90
CA LEU A 323 36.66 -6.22 12.66
C LEU A 323 35.39 -5.41 12.90
N SER A 324 35.30 -4.26 12.24
CA SER A 324 34.09 -3.44 12.32
C SER A 324 32.90 -4.16 11.71
N SER A 325 31.89 -4.45 12.55
CA SER A 325 30.59 -4.95 12.10
C SER A 325 29.65 -3.85 11.62
N ALA A 326 30.14 -2.59 11.56
CA ALA A 326 29.41 -1.50 10.92
C ALA A 326 29.20 -1.81 9.43
N ILE A 327 28.01 -1.48 8.94
CA ILE A 327 27.66 -1.64 7.53
C ILE A 327 28.28 -0.46 6.76
N PRO A 328 29.01 -0.71 5.66
CA PRO A 328 29.61 0.35 4.88
C PRO A 328 28.51 1.27 4.29
N PRO A 329 28.78 2.59 4.16
CA PRO A 329 27.80 3.55 3.65
C PRO A 329 27.38 3.28 2.20
N THR A 330 28.22 2.60 1.43
CA THR A 330 27.94 2.11 0.08
C THR A 330 28.17 0.60 0.03
N LEU A 331 27.21 -0.14 -0.52
CA LEU A 331 27.32 -1.59 -0.66
C LEU A 331 28.18 -1.94 -1.89
N PRO A 332 29.09 -2.92 -1.80
CA PRO A 332 30.03 -3.25 -2.87
C PRO A 332 29.38 -3.59 -4.22
N TRP A 333 28.16 -4.11 -4.22
CA TRP A 333 27.41 -4.50 -5.42
C TRP A 333 26.49 -3.38 -5.97
N LYS A 334 26.46 -2.20 -5.36
CA LYS A 334 25.63 -1.05 -5.77
C LYS A 334 26.40 0.06 -6.51
N LEU A 335 27.59 -0.25 -7.03
CA LEU A 335 28.52 0.73 -7.65
C LEU A 335 27.95 1.54 -8.84
N ASN A 336 26.82 1.14 -9.43
CA ASN A 336 26.24 1.75 -10.64
C ASN A 336 24.88 2.45 -10.43
N GLU A 337 24.35 2.55 -9.21
CA GLU A 337 23.17 3.41 -9.00
C GLU A 337 23.63 4.86 -9.10
N PRO A 338 23.01 5.70 -9.96
CA PRO A 338 23.34 7.11 -10.00
C PRO A 338 23.05 7.68 -8.62
N VAL A 339 24.12 7.95 -7.87
CA VAL A 339 24.06 8.86 -6.74
C VAL A 339 23.59 10.16 -7.37
N GLN A 340 22.29 10.46 -7.24
CA GLN A 340 21.79 11.80 -7.52
C GLN A 340 22.78 12.72 -6.81
N PRO A 341 23.43 13.67 -7.52
CA PRO A 341 24.26 14.63 -6.85
C PRO A 341 23.30 15.31 -5.87
N SER A 342 23.43 14.97 -4.60
CA SER A 342 22.99 15.88 -3.58
C SER A 342 23.85 17.10 -3.86
N GLU A 343 23.30 18.09 -4.56
CA GLU A 343 23.46 19.44 -4.07
C GLU A 343 23.04 19.32 -2.61
N GLY A 344 24.02 19.04 -1.75
CA GLY A 344 23.85 19.31 -0.35
C GLY A 344 23.41 20.74 -0.38
N LEU A 345 22.20 21.02 0.10
CA LEU A 345 21.95 22.35 0.60
C LEU A 345 23.20 22.65 1.41
N THR A 346 23.99 23.61 0.94
CA THR A 346 24.89 24.33 1.81
C THR A 346 24.06 24.58 3.06
N ARG A 347 24.63 24.17 4.19
CA ARG A 347 24.10 24.17 5.55
C ARG A 347 23.62 25.57 6.01
N GLN A 348 22.78 26.25 5.21
CA GLN A 348 22.46 27.67 5.27
C GLN A 348 20.95 27.93 5.25
N GLY A 349 20.09 26.90 5.20
CA GLY A 349 18.63 27.09 5.13
C GLY A 349 17.84 26.81 6.41
N SER A 350 18.47 26.37 7.49
CA SER A 350 17.78 26.12 8.76
C SER A 350 18.69 26.54 9.89
N GLY A 351 18.33 27.61 10.59
CA GLY A 351 19.05 28.15 11.75
C GLY A 351 19.02 27.25 12.99
N ILE A 352 19.01 25.92 12.82
CA ILE A 352 19.19 24.95 13.89
C ILE A 352 20.62 24.44 13.78
N ILE A 353 21.54 25.24 14.33
CA ILE A 353 22.93 24.87 14.54
C ILE A 353 22.95 23.82 15.65
N GLY A 354 22.92 22.55 15.26
CA GLY A 354 23.31 21.43 16.10
C GLY A 354 24.26 20.56 15.30
N THR A 355 25.55 20.66 15.56
CA THR A 355 26.41 19.50 15.36
C THR A 355 25.83 18.40 16.23
N PHE A 356 25.20 17.37 15.64
CA PHE A 356 24.93 16.15 16.39
C PHE A 356 26.28 15.66 16.92
N GLY A 357 26.59 16.04 18.15
CA GLY A 357 27.72 15.51 18.88
C GLY A 357 27.50 14.03 19.07
N GLN A 358 28.53 13.31 19.51
CA GLN A 358 28.40 11.90 19.93
C GLN A 358 27.38 11.68 21.08
N SER A 359 26.63 12.71 21.49
CA SER A 359 25.65 12.74 22.59
C SER A 359 24.21 13.09 22.20
N GLU A 360 23.89 13.39 20.93
CA GLU A 360 22.52 13.73 20.51
C GLU A 360 21.85 12.54 19.80
N GLU A 361 20.71 12.08 20.32
CA GLU A 361 19.93 10.94 19.80
C GLU A 361 18.64 11.45 19.14
N LEU A 362 18.39 11.04 17.88
CA LEU A 362 17.12 11.33 17.20
C LEU A 362 15.95 10.65 17.92
N ARG A 363 15.11 11.42 18.62
CA ARG A 363 13.95 10.89 19.36
C ARG A 363 12.74 10.61 18.48
N CYS A 364 12.40 11.53 17.57
CA CYS A 364 11.25 11.38 16.69
C CYS A 364 11.38 12.27 15.44
N VAL A 365 10.72 11.85 14.36
CA VAL A 365 10.53 12.68 13.16
C VAL A 365 9.02 12.85 12.97
N ILE A 366 8.56 14.10 12.94
CA ILE A 366 7.17 14.45 12.64
C ILE A 366 7.16 15.16 11.30
N ALA A 367 6.39 14.63 10.34
CA ALA A 367 6.30 15.19 8.99
C ALA A 367 4.84 15.50 8.66
N VAL A 368 4.58 16.73 8.23
CA VAL A 368 3.29 17.17 7.69
C VAL A 368 3.45 17.37 6.20
N ILE A 369 2.74 16.58 5.40
CA ILE A 369 2.94 16.51 3.95
C ILE A 369 1.63 16.84 3.25
N ARG A 370 1.68 17.81 2.34
CA ARG A 370 0.57 18.08 1.40
C ARG A 370 0.55 17.02 0.30
N HIS A 371 -0.63 16.69 -0.22
CA HIS A 371 -0.75 15.79 -1.37
C HIS A 371 0.13 16.25 -2.55
N GLY A 372 0.61 15.29 -3.33
CA GLY A 372 1.35 15.56 -4.57
C GLY A 372 0.46 16.16 -5.66
N ASP A 373 1.05 16.43 -6.82
CA ASP A 373 0.35 16.96 -7.98
C ASP A 373 -0.94 16.18 -8.35
N ARG A 374 -1.99 16.90 -8.74
CA ARG A 374 -3.33 16.37 -8.95
C ARG A 374 -4.00 17.02 -10.14
N THR A 375 -4.96 16.32 -10.74
CA THR A 375 -5.84 16.93 -11.76
C THR A 375 -6.66 18.08 -11.14
N PRO A 376 -7.07 19.08 -11.93
CA PRO A 376 -7.98 20.12 -11.47
C PRO A 376 -9.24 19.53 -10.83
N LYS A 377 -9.67 20.07 -9.68
CA LYS A 377 -10.91 19.66 -9.02
C LYS A 377 -12.03 20.57 -9.47
N GLN A 378 -13.05 19.99 -10.10
CA GLN A 378 -14.18 20.74 -10.64
C GLN A 378 -15.47 20.49 -9.86
N LYS A 379 -16.39 21.44 -9.99
CA LYS A 379 -17.75 21.32 -9.46
C LYS A 379 -18.76 21.92 -10.42
N VAL A 380 -19.82 21.17 -10.69
CA VAL A 380 -21.01 21.64 -11.41
C VAL A 380 -22.13 21.79 -10.39
N LYS A 381 -22.83 22.92 -10.48
CA LYS A 381 -24.02 23.20 -9.68
C LYS A 381 -25.20 23.39 -10.61
N LEU A 382 -26.24 22.61 -10.40
CA LEU A 382 -27.46 22.61 -11.20
C LEU A 382 -28.66 22.60 -10.25
N LYS A 383 -29.62 23.50 -10.47
CA LYS A 383 -30.93 23.38 -9.81
C LYS A 383 -31.70 22.29 -10.53
N VAL A 384 -32.31 21.36 -9.82
CA VAL A 384 -33.06 20.24 -10.38
C VAL A 384 -34.49 20.28 -9.85
N THR A 385 -35.44 20.17 -10.76
CA THR A 385 -36.89 20.13 -10.50
C THR A 385 -37.51 18.82 -11.01
N GLU A 386 -36.72 18.00 -11.69
CA GLU A 386 -37.14 16.78 -12.36
C GLU A 386 -37.41 15.66 -11.34
N GLU A 387 -38.63 15.10 -11.37
CA GLU A 387 -39.11 14.11 -10.41
C GLU A 387 -38.18 12.88 -10.30
N LYS A 388 -37.57 12.45 -11.40
CA LYS A 388 -36.63 11.31 -11.40
C LYS A 388 -35.39 11.56 -10.54
N LEU A 389 -34.81 12.77 -10.59
CA LEU A 389 -33.64 13.14 -9.79
C LEU A 389 -34.03 13.37 -8.32
N LEU A 390 -35.20 13.96 -8.08
CA LEU A 390 -35.74 14.18 -6.74
C LEU A 390 -36.11 12.85 -6.04
N SER A 391 -36.58 11.86 -6.80
CA SER A 391 -36.87 10.51 -6.31
C SER A 391 -35.60 9.76 -5.91
N LEU A 392 -34.50 9.92 -6.65
CA LEU A 392 -33.20 9.34 -6.28
C LEU A 392 -32.67 9.91 -4.95
N MET A 393 -32.92 11.19 -4.69
CA MET A 393 -32.60 11.82 -3.39
C MET A 393 -33.30 11.06 -2.25
N LEU A 394 -34.62 10.87 -2.37
CA LEU A 394 -35.42 10.17 -1.37
C LEU A 394 -35.03 8.69 -1.22
N LYS A 395 -34.69 8.01 -2.33
CA LYS A 395 -34.25 6.61 -2.35
C LYS A 395 -33.03 6.38 -1.45
N TYR A 396 -32.05 7.28 -1.50
CA TYR A 396 -30.75 7.08 -0.83
C TYR A 396 -30.59 7.82 0.51
N ASN A 397 -31.55 8.66 0.91
CA ASN A 397 -31.55 9.29 2.24
C ASN A 397 -32.60 8.73 3.21
N GLY A 398 -33.26 7.63 2.84
CA GLY A 398 -34.29 6.98 3.65
C GLY A 398 -35.61 7.75 3.67
N GLY A 399 -35.99 8.39 2.56
CA GLY A 399 -37.27 9.06 2.38
C GLY A 399 -37.40 10.41 3.11
N ARG A 400 -36.29 11.07 3.46
CA ARG A 400 -36.28 12.31 4.24
C ARG A 400 -36.27 13.53 3.32
N PRO A 401 -37.37 14.29 3.17
CA PRO A 401 -37.51 15.33 2.13
C PRO A 401 -36.59 16.54 2.32
N ARG A 402 -36.22 16.83 3.57
CA ARG A 402 -35.40 17.99 3.96
C ARG A 402 -33.92 17.68 4.17
N SER A 403 -33.51 16.42 4.05
CA SER A 403 -32.13 15.99 4.29
C SER A 403 -31.33 15.92 2.98
N GLU A 404 -30.09 16.42 3.00
CA GLU A 404 -29.20 16.27 1.84
C GLU A 404 -28.84 14.80 1.60
N THR A 405 -28.66 14.44 0.32
CA THR A 405 -28.21 13.11 -0.10
C THR A 405 -26.82 13.19 -0.71
N LYS A 406 -25.92 12.29 -0.31
CA LYS A 406 -24.56 12.19 -0.86
C LYS A 406 -24.42 10.86 -1.59
N LEU A 407 -24.27 10.92 -2.90
CA LEU A 407 -24.04 9.76 -3.76
C LEU A 407 -22.53 9.60 -3.98
N LYS A 408 -21.99 8.44 -3.62
CA LYS A 408 -20.55 8.12 -3.70
C LYS A 408 -20.24 6.74 -4.26
N SER A 409 -21.12 5.76 -4.06
CA SER A 409 -20.89 4.38 -4.52
C SER A 409 -21.16 4.23 -6.02
N ALA A 410 -20.55 3.21 -6.64
CA ALA A 410 -20.73 2.91 -8.06
C ALA A 410 -22.21 2.75 -8.44
N ILE A 411 -22.97 2.02 -7.63
CA ILE A 411 -24.41 1.78 -7.84
C ILE A 411 -25.19 3.11 -7.78
N GLN A 412 -24.93 3.94 -6.76
CA GLN A 412 -25.59 5.23 -6.60
C GLN A 412 -25.32 6.20 -7.77
N LEU A 413 -24.08 6.22 -8.27
CA LEU A 413 -23.68 7.08 -9.37
C LEU A 413 -24.23 6.56 -10.71
N GLN A 414 -24.39 5.24 -10.86
CA GLN A 414 -25.01 4.61 -12.02
C GLN A 414 -26.50 4.96 -12.12
N ASP A 415 -27.24 4.83 -11.02
CA ASP A 415 -28.65 5.23 -10.98
C ASP A 415 -28.86 6.70 -11.37
N LEU A 416 -27.96 7.59 -10.91
CA LEU A 416 -27.98 9.01 -11.29
C LEU A 416 -27.67 9.22 -12.77
N LEU A 417 -26.69 8.49 -13.32
CA LEU A 417 -26.33 8.56 -14.73
C LEU A 417 -27.52 8.16 -15.61
N ASP A 418 -28.19 7.06 -15.27
CA ASP A 418 -29.33 6.56 -16.03
C ASP A 418 -30.52 7.52 -15.96
N ALA A 419 -30.76 8.14 -14.79
CA ALA A 419 -31.73 9.23 -14.68
C ALA A 419 -31.36 10.44 -15.55
N THR A 420 -30.09 10.84 -15.56
CA THR A 420 -29.60 11.99 -16.34
C THR A 420 -29.70 11.73 -17.84
N ARG A 421 -29.39 10.52 -18.32
CA ARG A 421 -29.51 10.13 -19.74
C ARG A 421 -30.91 10.32 -20.30
N MET A 422 -31.94 10.10 -19.48
CA MET A 422 -33.33 10.31 -19.88
C MET A 422 -33.74 11.78 -19.97
N LEU A 423 -32.98 12.69 -19.34
CA LEU A 423 -33.28 14.12 -19.26
C LEU A 423 -32.48 14.98 -20.24
N VAL A 424 -31.37 14.48 -20.77
CA VAL A 424 -30.55 15.19 -21.76
C VAL A 424 -31.24 15.20 -23.13
N PRO A 425 -31.53 16.37 -23.72
CA PRO A 425 -32.12 16.46 -25.07
C PRO A 425 -31.22 15.86 -26.16
N ARG A 426 -31.81 15.16 -27.14
CA ARG A 426 -31.08 14.47 -28.23
C ARG A 426 -30.52 15.40 -29.31
N THR A 427 -31.01 16.64 -29.40
CA THR A 427 -30.59 17.65 -30.40
C THR A 427 -30.16 18.94 -29.71
N ARG A 428 -29.16 19.65 -30.27
CA ARG A 428 -28.78 21.00 -29.84
C ARG A 428 -29.91 21.97 -30.24
N PRO A 429 -30.47 22.79 -29.32
CA PRO A 429 -31.40 23.84 -29.71
C PRO A 429 -30.67 24.90 -30.54
N ASP A 430 -31.25 25.29 -31.68
CA ASP A 430 -30.82 26.49 -32.41
C ASP A 430 -31.15 27.74 -31.57
N ARG A 431 -30.27 28.75 -31.61
CA ARG A 431 -30.40 29.97 -30.79
C ARG A 431 -31.43 30.92 -31.38
N GLU A 432 -32.67 30.96 -30.88
CA GLU A 432 -33.65 31.98 -31.27
C GLU A 432 -34.60 32.42 -30.13
N SER A 433 -34.09 32.96 -29.01
CA SER A 433 -34.66 34.10 -28.22
C SER A 433 -34.12 34.14 -26.78
N ASP A 434 -34.36 35.25 -26.07
CA ASP A 434 -33.87 35.48 -24.70
C ASP A 434 -34.49 34.55 -23.63
N SER A 435 -35.71 34.03 -23.80
CA SER A 435 -36.32 33.06 -22.86
C SER A 435 -35.72 31.65 -22.98
N GLU A 436 -35.07 31.33 -24.10
CA GLU A 436 -34.40 30.04 -24.32
C GLU A 436 -33.01 29.99 -23.68
N THR A 437 -32.48 31.10 -23.19
CA THR A 437 -31.11 31.17 -22.66
C THR A 437 -30.94 30.41 -21.33
N GLU A 438 -31.93 30.48 -20.43
CA GLU A 438 -31.90 29.74 -19.15
C GLU A 438 -32.09 28.23 -19.37
N ASP A 439 -33.01 27.84 -20.26
CA ASP A 439 -33.26 26.45 -20.63
C ASP A 439 -32.07 25.83 -21.38
N PHE A 440 -31.41 26.62 -22.24
CA PHE A 440 -30.18 26.22 -22.92
C PHE A 440 -29.02 26.01 -21.92
N GLU A 441 -28.85 26.91 -20.95
CA GLU A 441 -27.82 26.77 -19.91
C GLU A 441 -28.09 25.57 -19.01
N HIS A 442 -29.36 25.28 -18.71
CA HIS A 442 -29.79 24.10 -17.95
C HIS A 442 -29.50 22.81 -18.72
N ALA A 443 -29.85 22.75 -20.00
CA ALA A 443 -29.55 21.62 -20.88
C ALA A 443 -28.05 21.36 -21.03
N GLU A 444 -27.24 22.42 -21.13
CA GLU A 444 -25.78 22.31 -21.24
C GLU A 444 -25.15 21.78 -19.94
N LYS A 445 -25.64 22.23 -18.78
CA LYS A 445 -25.22 21.67 -17.47
C LYS A 445 -25.61 20.20 -17.32
N LEU A 446 -26.78 19.78 -17.82
CA LEU A 446 -27.19 18.37 -17.83
C LEU A 446 -26.29 17.53 -18.75
N ARG A 447 -25.93 18.03 -19.94
CA ARG A 447 -24.94 17.40 -20.83
C ARG A 447 -23.59 17.26 -20.13
N GLN A 448 -23.14 18.29 -19.43
CA GLN A 448 -21.90 18.24 -18.66
C GLN A 448 -21.97 17.20 -17.54
N VAL A 449 -23.08 17.10 -16.80
CA VAL A 449 -23.28 16.07 -15.77
C VAL A 449 -23.23 14.67 -16.37
N LYS A 450 -23.90 14.45 -17.52
CA LYS A 450 -23.84 13.18 -18.26
C LYS A 450 -22.41 12.85 -18.67
N ALA A 451 -21.71 13.77 -19.33
CA ALA A 451 -20.33 13.56 -19.77
C ALA A 451 -19.39 13.20 -18.62
N VAL A 452 -19.47 13.89 -17.47
CA VAL A 452 -18.67 13.58 -16.28
C VAL A 452 -19.01 12.21 -15.69
N LEU A 453 -20.27 11.80 -15.70
CA LEU A 453 -20.68 10.49 -15.17
C LEU A 453 -20.30 9.34 -16.13
N GLU A 454 -20.34 9.56 -17.44
CA GLU A 454 -19.97 8.59 -18.48
C GLU A 454 -18.46 8.46 -18.71
N GLU A 455 -17.71 9.50 -18.39
CA GLU A 455 -16.25 9.52 -18.51
C GLU A 455 -15.62 8.28 -17.83
N GLY A 456 -14.82 7.52 -18.57
CA GLY A 456 -14.17 6.30 -18.07
C GLY A 456 -15.03 5.03 -18.09
N GLY A 457 -16.30 5.07 -18.55
CA GLY A 457 -17.12 3.89 -18.86
C GLY A 457 -17.60 3.02 -17.69
N HIS A 458 -17.13 3.27 -16.47
CA HIS A 458 -17.53 2.58 -15.23
C HIS A 458 -17.15 3.42 -14.00
N PHE A 459 -17.83 3.22 -12.88
CA PHE A 459 -17.49 3.92 -11.63
C PHE A 459 -16.44 3.12 -10.83
N SER A 460 -15.16 3.43 -11.03
CA SER A 460 -14.07 2.93 -10.21
C SER A 460 -13.37 4.07 -9.44
N GLY A 461 -13.40 3.99 -8.10
CA GLY A 461 -12.70 4.94 -7.22
C GLY A 461 -13.56 6.00 -6.52
N ILE A 462 -12.89 6.80 -5.68
CA ILE A 462 -13.49 7.75 -4.70
C ILE A 462 -13.66 9.16 -5.29
N TYR A 463 -13.53 9.32 -6.61
CA TYR A 463 -13.23 10.63 -7.23
C TYR A 463 -14.44 11.41 -7.75
N ARG A 464 -15.63 10.82 -7.71
CA ARG A 464 -16.89 11.48 -8.06
C ARG A 464 -17.81 11.49 -6.86
N LYS A 465 -18.38 12.65 -6.56
CA LYS A 465 -19.35 12.83 -5.48
C LYS A 465 -20.46 13.74 -5.93
N VAL A 466 -21.70 13.28 -5.81
CA VAL A 466 -22.88 14.10 -6.04
C VAL A 466 -23.55 14.39 -4.72
N GLN A 467 -23.92 15.66 -4.50
CA GLN A 467 -24.72 16.09 -3.37
C GLN A 467 -26.02 16.68 -3.88
N LEU A 468 -27.15 16.13 -3.44
CA LEU A 468 -28.47 16.69 -3.69
C LEU A 468 -28.93 17.38 -2.42
N LYS A 469 -29.08 18.72 -2.48
CA LYS A 469 -29.52 19.53 -1.34
C LYS A 469 -30.93 20.07 -1.62
N PRO A 470 -31.95 19.70 -0.84
CA PRO A 470 -33.30 20.22 -1.06
C PRO A 470 -33.32 21.74 -0.88
N LEU A 471 -34.01 22.43 -1.79
CA LEU A 471 -34.21 23.88 -1.75
C LEU A 471 -35.66 24.23 -1.43
N LYS A 472 -36.63 23.50 -1.99
CA LYS A 472 -38.07 23.68 -1.77
C LYS A 472 -38.80 22.34 -1.67
N TRP A 473 -39.87 22.31 -0.90
CA TRP A 473 -40.72 21.14 -0.69
C TRP A 473 -42.18 21.56 -0.55
N VAL A 474 -43.08 20.66 -0.92
CA VAL A 474 -44.54 20.83 -0.84
C VAL A 474 -45.15 19.67 -0.07
N LYS A 475 -46.31 19.89 0.53
CA LYS A 475 -47.11 18.83 1.13
C LYS A 475 -48.07 18.28 0.09
N VAL A 476 -48.04 16.97 -0.12
CA VAL A 476 -48.90 16.26 -1.06
C VAL A 476 -49.72 15.24 -0.27
N ALA A 477 -50.99 15.03 -0.61
CA ALA A 477 -51.77 13.95 -0.03
C ALA A 477 -51.14 12.60 -0.38
N LYS A 478 -50.98 11.71 0.59
CA LYS A 478 -50.44 10.37 0.35
C LYS A 478 -51.37 9.57 -0.54
N SER A 479 -50.80 8.71 -1.39
CA SER A 479 -51.55 7.84 -2.30
C SER A 479 -52.48 6.84 -1.61
N ASN A 480 -52.29 6.57 -0.32
CA ASN A 480 -53.14 5.72 0.51
C ASN A 480 -54.28 6.46 1.23
N GLY A 481 -54.44 7.78 1.02
CA GLY A 481 -55.50 8.59 1.63
C GLY A 481 -55.30 8.93 3.12
N GLU A 482 -54.26 8.41 3.78
CA GLU A 482 -53.99 8.63 5.20
C GLU A 482 -52.84 9.64 5.43
N GLY A 483 -53.19 10.93 5.31
CA GLY A 483 -52.34 12.06 5.69
C GLY A 483 -51.55 12.70 4.56
N GLU A 484 -50.75 13.71 4.92
CA GLU A 484 -49.87 14.46 4.01
C GLU A 484 -48.44 13.91 4.06
N GLU A 485 -47.77 13.85 2.92
CA GLU A 485 -46.33 13.62 2.81
C GLU A 485 -45.63 14.85 2.22
N GLU A 486 -44.47 15.20 2.79
CA GLU A 486 -43.62 16.24 2.21
C GLU A 486 -42.83 15.66 1.04
N ARG A 487 -42.88 16.31 -0.11
CA ARG A 487 -42.05 15.98 -1.28
C ARG A 487 -41.19 17.18 -1.67
N PRO A 488 -39.90 16.97 -1.95
CA PRO A 488 -39.06 18.02 -2.53
C PRO A 488 -39.56 18.34 -3.94
N VAL A 489 -39.60 19.62 -4.30
CA VAL A 489 -39.94 20.10 -5.66
C VAL A 489 -38.77 20.80 -6.34
N GLU A 490 -37.75 21.17 -5.56
CA GLU A 490 -36.54 21.80 -6.07
C GLU A 490 -35.37 21.36 -5.19
N ALA A 491 -34.26 20.95 -5.82
CA ALA A 491 -33.00 20.67 -5.13
C ALA A 491 -31.81 21.27 -5.88
N LEU A 492 -30.73 21.55 -5.17
CA LEU A 492 -29.43 21.89 -5.76
C LEU A 492 -28.60 20.62 -5.88
N MET A 493 -28.36 20.18 -7.10
CA MET A 493 -27.38 19.15 -7.41
C MET A 493 -25.99 19.78 -7.49
N VAL A 494 -25.05 19.22 -6.72
CA VAL A 494 -23.63 19.59 -6.72
C VAL A 494 -22.81 18.35 -7.07
N LEU A 495 -22.39 18.26 -8.32
CA LEU A 495 -21.47 17.22 -8.80
C LEU A 495 -20.03 17.72 -8.66
N LYS A 496 -19.20 17.00 -7.91
CA LYS A 496 -17.76 17.25 -7.77
C LYS A 496 -16.98 16.10 -8.40
N TYR A 497 -16.00 16.44 -9.23
CA TYR A 497 -15.16 15.50 -9.97
C TYR A 497 -13.73 16.04 -10.13
N GLY A 498 -12.83 15.20 -10.63
CA GLY A 498 -11.40 15.52 -10.72
C GLY A 498 -10.71 15.53 -9.35
N GLY A 499 -9.58 16.24 -9.25
CA GLY A 499 -8.76 16.21 -8.03
C GLY A 499 -8.07 14.87 -7.79
N VAL A 500 -7.79 14.11 -8.86
CA VAL A 500 -7.16 12.79 -8.83
C VAL A 500 -5.65 12.96 -8.80
N LEU A 501 -4.95 12.17 -7.99
CA LEU A 501 -3.49 12.20 -7.94
C LEU A 501 -2.89 11.80 -9.32
N THR A 502 -2.09 12.69 -9.92
CA THR A 502 -1.47 12.46 -11.23
C THR A 502 -0.31 11.48 -11.14
N HIS A 503 0.20 11.01 -12.29
CA HIS A 503 1.43 10.21 -12.31
C HIS A 503 2.62 11.00 -11.75
N ALA A 504 2.73 12.30 -12.11
CA ALA A 504 3.71 13.22 -11.55
C ALA A 504 3.56 13.32 -10.02
N GLY A 505 2.34 13.47 -9.50
CA GLY A 505 2.09 13.55 -8.07
C GLY A 505 2.46 12.27 -7.30
N ARG A 506 2.27 11.10 -7.92
CA ARG A 506 2.76 9.83 -7.36
C ARG A 506 4.29 9.79 -7.31
N LYS A 507 4.96 10.18 -8.39
CA LYS A 507 6.42 10.21 -8.48
C LYS A 507 7.03 11.19 -7.49
N GLN A 508 6.48 12.41 -7.40
CA GLN A 508 6.86 13.42 -6.41
C GLN A 508 6.77 12.89 -4.97
N ALA A 509 5.65 12.26 -4.62
CA ALA A 509 5.47 11.69 -3.29
C ALA A 509 6.48 10.55 -3.00
N GLU A 510 6.71 9.66 -3.97
CA GLU A 510 7.69 8.58 -3.84
C GLU A 510 9.14 9.10 -3.72
N GLU A 511 9.50 10.10 -4.51
CA GLU A 511 10.81 10.77 -4.44
C GLU A 511 11.00 11.51 -3.13
N LEU A 512 9.97 12.21 -2.63
CA LEU A 512 10.01 12.85 -1.33
C LEU A 512 10.22 11.83 -0.21
N GLY A 513 9.54 10.68 -0.26
CA GLY A 513 9.75 9.58 0.68
C GLY A 513 11.20 9.08 0.66
N ARG A 514 11.75 8.86 -0.54
CA ARG A 514 13.15 8.46 -0.72
C ARG A 514 14.13 9.50 -0.18
N TYR A 515 13.84 10.78 -0.40
CA TYR A 515 14.61 11.90 0.14
C TYR A 515 14.59 11.90 1.68
N PHE A 516 13.41 11.74 2.30
CA PHE A 516 13.26 11.66 3.75
C PHE A 516 14.10 10.53 4.35
N ARG A 517 14.03 9.34 3.73
CA ARG A 517 14.82 8.18 4.14
C ARG A 517 16.32 8.47 4.18
N ASN A 518 16.82 9.13 3.14
CA ASN A 518 18.26 9.32 2.95
C ASN A 518 18.82 10.51 3.76
N ASN A 519 18.01 11.53 4.07
CA ASN A 519 18.49 12.79 4.65
C ASN A 519 18.00 13.05 6.09
N MET A 520 16.80 12.61 6.47
CA MET A 520 16.23 12.91 7.80
C MET A 520 16.65 11.92 8.88
N TYR A 521 17.26 10.79 8.51
CA TYR A 521 17.77 9.76 9.42
C TYR A 521 19.29 9.58 9.28
N PRO A 522 20.13 10.60 9.61
CA PRO A 522 21.58 10.48 9.53
C PRO A 522 22.10 9.56 10.64
N GLY A 523 22.95 8.57 10.32
CA GLY A 523 23.72 7.90 11.39
C GLY A 523 24.22 6.46 11.17
N GLU A 524 23.62 5.65 10.29
CA GLU A 524 24.11 4.29 10.05
C GLU A 524 24.02 3.96 8.55
N GLY A 525 25.08 3.41 7.96
CA GLY A 525 25.31 3.28 6.51
C GLY A 525 24.10 2.88 5.64
N THR A 526 24.10 3.34 4.39
CA THR A 526 23.01 3.22 3.39
C THR A 526 21.60 3.71 3.80
N GLY A 527 21.45 4.31 4.98
CA GLY A 527 20.14 4.54 5.59
C GLY A 527 19.65 3.27 6.30
N LEU A 528 20.37 2.93 7.38
CA LEU A 528 19.86 2.31 8.60
C LEU A 528 18.79 1.24 8.34
N LEU A 529 19.16 0.10 7.72
CA LEU A 529 18.39 -1.15 7.65
C LEU A 529 16.90 -0.95 7.94
N ARG A 530 16.18 -0.28 7.02
CA ARG A 530 14.74 0.01 7.03
C ARG A 530 14.11 0.22 8.41
N LEU A 531 13.69 1.46 8.69
CA LEU A 531 12.89 1.87 9.87
C LEU A 531 11.86 0.82 10.34
N HIS A 532 11.19 0.16 9.40
CA HIS A 532 10.14 -0.79 9.69
C HIS A 532 10.55 -2.26 9.86
N SER A 533 11.58 -2.73 9.18
CA SER A 533 12.01 -4.13 9.24
C SER A 533 12.94 -4.39 10.43
N THR A 534 13.54 -3.33 10.98
CA THR A 534 14.24 -3.37 12.26
C THR A 534 13.31 -3.07 13.43
N TYR A 535 13.67 -3.55 14.61
CA TYR A 535 12.88 -3.35 15.83
C TYR A 535 13.00 -1.94 16.43
N ARG A 536 13.73 -1.05 15.76
CA ARG A 536 14.15 0.25 16.31
C ARG A 536 13.14 1.38 16.14
N HIS A 537 12.16 1.28 15.25
CA HIS A 537 11.26 2.40 14.95
C HIS A 537 9.78 2.00 14.94
N ASP A 538 8.97 2.88 15.54
CA ASP A 538 7.51 2.93 15.41
C ASP A 538 7.16 3.93 14.30
N LEU A 539 6.58 3.44 13.20
CA LEU A 539 6.19 4.26 12.06
C LEU A 539 4.68 4.25 11.92
N LYS A 540 4.09 5.44 11.98
CA LYS A 540 2.65 5.67 11.80
C LYS A 540 2.44 6.66 10.68
N ILE A 541 1.56 6.30 9.74
CA ILE A 541 1.19 7.16 8.61
C ILE A 541 -0.30 7.37 8.67
N TYR A 542 -0.70 8.64 8.80
CA TYR A 542 -2.10 9.05 8.82
C TYR A 542 -2.44 9.82 7.55
N SER A 543 -3.69 9.70 7.11
CA SER A 543 -4.23 10.48 6.01
C SER A 543 -5.69 10.86 6.27
N SER A 544 -6.09 12.01 5.76
CA SER A 544 -7.51 12.39 5.70
C SER A 544 -8.34 11.41 4.84
N ASP A 545 -9.67 11.55 4.90
CA ASP A 545 -10.59 10.74 4.08
C ASP A 545 -10.54 11.06 2.56
N GLU A 546 -9.73 12.03 2.14
CA GLU A 546 -9.58 12.41 0.74
C GLU A 546 -8.71 11.42 -0.05
N GLY A 547 -9.27 10.86 -1.14
CA GLY A 547 -8.61 9.83 -1.95
C GLY A 547 -7.22 10.23 -2.49
N ARG A 548 -7.02 11.48 -2.90
CA ARG A 548 -5.70 11.96 -3.38
C ARG A 548 -4.64 11.99 -2.27
N VAL A 549 -5.04 12.37 -1.06
CA VAL A 549 -4.15 12.44 0.11
C VAL A 549 -3.75 11.03 0.53
N GLN A 550 -4.72 10.12 0.56
CA GLN A 550 -4.50 8.67 0.77
C GLN A 550 -3.47 8.11 -0.23
N MET A 551 -3.67 8.34 -1.52
CA MET A 551 -2.75 7.83 -2.54
C MET A 551 -1.36 8.48 -2.45
N SER A 552 -1.26 9.77 -2.11
CA SER A 552 0.02 10.43 -1.86
C SER A 552 0.73 9.84 -0.65
N ALA A 553 0.02 9.60 0.46
CA ALA A 553 0.58 8.98 1.65
C ALA A 553 1.11 7.57 1.36
N ALA A 554 0.39 6.77 0.57
CA ALA A 554 0.84 5.46 0.13
C ALA A 554 2.09 5.53 -0.78
N ALA A 555 2.14 6.49 -1.71
CA ALA A 555 3.31 6.71 -2.57
C ALA A 555 4.53 7.19 -1.77
N PHE A 556 4.33 8.10 -0.83
CA PHE A 556 5.36 8.54 0.10
C PHE A 556 5.88 7.39 0.95
N ALA A 557 4.99 6.59 1.55
CA ALA A 557 5.34 5.40 2.32
C ALA A 557 6.18 4.42 1.49
N LYS A 558 5.81 4.21 0.22
CA LYS A 558 6.56 3.38 -0.71
C LYS A 558 8.01 3.85 -0.87
N GLY A 559 8.22 5.14 -1.11
CA GLY A 559 9.57 5.72 -1.24
C GLY A 559 10.36 5.70 0.07
N LEU A 560 9.71 6.10 1.17
CA LEU A 560 10.29 6.14 2.51
C LEU A 560 10.79 4.77 2.96
N LEU A 561 10.02 3.72 2.66
CA LEU A 561 10.28 2.36 3.12
C LEU A 561 10.94 1.46 2.07
N ASP A 562 11.18 1.99 0.87
CA ASP A 562 11.76 1.25 -0.25
C ASP A 562 10.92 0.00 -0.62
N LEU A 563 9.61 0.18 -0.71
CA LEU A 563 8.67 -0.92 -0.97
C LEU A 563 8.51 -1.16 -2.47
N GLU A 564 8.45 -2.44 -2.84
CA GLU A 564 8.13 -2.88 -4.19
C GLU A 564 6.61 -3.12 -4.32
N GLY A 565 6.05 -2.89 -5.52
CA GLY A 565 4.65 -3.20 -5.82
C GLY A 565 3.71 -2.00 -6.01
N GLN A 566 2.41 -2.29 -6.11
CA GLN A 566 1.35 -1.30 -6.34
C GLN A 566 1.02 -0.49 -5.06
N LEU A 567 0.39 0.69 -5.23
CA LEU A 567 0.05 1.57 -4.10
C LEU A 567 -1.18 1.10 -3.30
N THR A 568 -2.16 0.45 -3.93
CA THR A 568 -3.41 0.04 -3.26
C THR A 568 -3.17 -0.85 -2.04
N PRO A 569 -2.31 -1.88 -2.11
CA PRO A 569 -2.00 -2.70 -0.94
C PRO A 569 -1.27 -1.91 0.16
N ILE A 570 -0.36 -1.01 -0.22
CA ILE A 570 0.35 -0.13 0.71
C ILE A 570 -0.64 0.80 1.42
N LEU A 571 -1.59 1.38 0.68
CA LEU A 571 -2.64 2.22 1.23
C LEU A 571 -3.47 1.47 2.28
N VAL A 572 -3.90 0.25 1.97
CA VAL A 572 -4.75 -0.54 2.87
C VAL A 572 -4.00 -1.00 4.12
N SER A 573 -2.71 -1.31 3.98
CA SER A 573 -1.92 -1.91 5.07
C SER A 573 -1.19 -0.89 5.94
N LEU A 574 -0.74 0.24 5.38
CA LEU A 574 0.20 1.14 6.06
C LEU A 574 -0.38 2.51 6.39
N VAL A 575 -1.48 2.91 5.74
CA VAL A 575 -2.03 4.26 5.89
C VAL A 575 -3.32 4.20 6.67
N SER A 576 -3.30 4.76 7.88
CA SER A 576 -4.48 4.90 8.72
C SER A 576 -5.30 6.10 8.27
N LYS A 577 -6.62 5.91 8.11
CA LYS A 577 -7.53 6.99 7.73
C LYS A 577 -8.08 7.63 8.99
N ASP A 578 -7.92 8.93 9.10
CA ASP A 578 -8.46 9.71 10.20
C ASP A 578 -9.18 10.94 9.65
N SER A 579 -10.52 10.93 9.76
CA SER A 579 -11.33 12.06 9.32
C SER A 579 -11.10 13.31 10.17
N SER A 580 -10.63 13.15 11.41
CA SER A 580 -10.40 14.26 12.34
C SER A 580 -9.20 15.12 11.96
N MET A 581 -8.33 14.65 11.04
CA MET A 581 -7.22 15.47 10.52
C MET A 581 -7.69 16.75 9.79
N LEU A 582 -8.98 16.84 9.43
CA LEU A 582 -9.58 18.04 8.85
C LEU A 582 -10.40 18.85 9.88
N ASP A 583 -10.57 18.33 11.09
CA ASP A 583 -11.29 18.99 12.18
C ASP A 583 -10.35 20.02 12.83
N GLY A 584 -10.76 21.29 12.90
CA GLY A 584 -9.95 22.38 13.46
C GLY A 584 -9.52 23.47 12.49
N LEU A 585 -9.91 23.41 11.21
CA LEU A 585 -9.70 24.51 10.25
C LEU A 585 -10.33 25.84 10.71
N ASP A 586 -11.40 25.77 11.51
CA ASP A 586 -12.10 26.95 12.03
C ASP A 586 -11.19 27.78 12.96
N ASN A 587 -10.25 27.14 13.66
CA ASN A 587 -9.34 27.76 14.63
C ASN A 587 -8.29 28.68 13.98
N ALA A 588 -8.08 28.60 12.67
CA ALA A 588 -7.12 29.41 11.91
C ALA A 588 -7.79 30.25 10.80
N SER A 589 -9.13 30.32 10.81
CA SER A 589 -9.91 30.97 9.76
C SER A 589 -9.62 32.47 9.65
N ILE A 590 -9.36 33.14 10.78
CA ILE A 590 -9.06 34.57 10.85
C ILE A 590 -7.71 34.85 10.20
N GLU A 591 -6.66 34.14 10.62
CA GLU A 591 -5.31 34.24 10.09
C GLU A 591 -5.26 33.91 8.59
N MET A 592 -6.05 32.93 8.14
CA MET A 592 -6.18 32.60 6.72
C MET A 592 -6.81 33.73 5.90
N GLU A 593 -7.87 34.37 6.39
CA GLU A 593 -8.50 35.50 5.70
C GLU A 593 -7.62 36.76 5.72
N GLU A 594 -6.91 37.03 6.82
CA GLU A 594 -5.90 38.08 6.90
C GLU A 594 -4.77 37.85 5.87
N ALA A 595 -4.23 36.64 5.78
CA ALA A 595 -3.19 36.29 4.81
C ALA A 595 -3.68 36.44 3.36
N LYS A 596 -4.90 35.99 3.05
CA LYS A 596 -5.51 36.17 1.71
C LYS A 596 -5.70 37.65 1.36
N THR A 597 -6.12 38.46 2.34
CA THR A 597 -6.33 39.90 2.16
C THR A 597 -5.02 40.60 1.87
N ARG A 598 -3.97 40.31 2.66
CA ARG A 598 -2.61 40.83 2.43
C ARG A 598 -2.05 40.41 1.07
N LEU A 599 -2.22 39.15 0.67
CA LEU A 599 -1.82 38.69 -0.68
C LEU A 599 -2.59 39.41 -1.79
N ASN A 600 -3.88 39.67 -1.57
CA ASN A 600 -4.71 40.43 -2.52
C ASN A 600 -4.19 41.84 -2.72
N GLU A 601 -3.88 42.52 -1.63
CA GLU A 601 -3.29 43.85 -1.65
C GLU A 601 -1.98 43.83 -2.42
N ILE A 602 -1.02 42.98 -2.04
CA ILE A 602 0.31 42.90 -2.68
C ILE A 602 0.20 42.67 -4.19
N ILE A 603 -0.66 41.73 -4.63
CA ILE A 603 -0.78 41.37 -6.05
C ILE A 603 -1.48 42.46 -6.88
N THR A 604 -2.42 43.20 -6.27
CA THR A 604 -3.25 44.17 -7.00
C THR A 604 -2.77 45.61 -6.88
N SER A 605 -1.97 45.95 -5.87
CA SER A 605 -1.35 47.26 -5.73
C SER A 605 -0.22 47.43 -6.74
N GLY A 606 -0.41 48.30 -7.73
CA GLY A 606 0.65 48.72 -8.63
C GLY A 606 1.75 49.44 -7.86
N ALA A 607 2.90 48.77 -7.67
CA ALA A 607 4.19 49.27 -7.22
C ALA A 607 4.22 50.64 -6.51
N LYS A 608 3.59 50.80 -5.32
CA LYS A 608 3.78 51.98 -4.44
C LYS A 608 3.58 51.70 -2.95
N THR A 609 4.23 50.66 -2.40
CA THR A 609 4.54 50.47 -0.97
C THR A 609 5.34 49.15 -0.90
N VAL A 610 6.61 49.04 -0.51
CA VAL A 610 7.29 49.54 0.69
C VAL A 610 8.80 49.57 0.39
N GLN A 611 9.48 50.69 0.67
CA GLN A 611 10.93 50.66 0.91
C GLN A 611 11.19 50.05 2.28
N ASN A 612 12.09 49.06 2.31
CA ASN A 612 12.86 48.56 3.44
C ASN A 612 12.11 48.26 4.75
N ASP A 613 11.87 46.98 4.99
CA ASP A 613 12.17 46.43 6.31
C ASP A 613 12.86 45.06 6.17
N GLU A 614 13.69 44.78 7.16
CA GLU A 614 14.85 43.89 7.16
C GLU A 614 14.57 42.41 6.82
N SER A 615 15.57 41.78 6.18
CA SER A 615 15.80 40.33 6.12
C SER A 615 14.59 39.40 6.08
N SER A 616 14.09 39.06 4.88
CA SER A 616 13.37 37.77 4.72
C SER A 616 14.34 36.71 4.23
N GLU A 617 15.17 36.19 5.13
CA GLU A 617 15.68 34.83 4.99
C GLU A 617 14.46 33.89 4.98
N SER A 618 13.95 33.58 3.79
CA SER A 618 13.17 32.38 3.40
C SER A 618 12.24 32.74 2.24
N PRO A 619 12.55 32.34 1.00
CA PRO A 619 11.56 32.35 -0.06
C PRO A 619 10.34 31.54 0.36
N TRP A 620 9.16 32.15 0.29
CA TRP A 620 7.87 31.52 0.59
C TRP A 620 7.50 30.36 -0.36
N MET A 621 8.23 30.17 -1.46
CA MET A 621 8.08 29.06 -2.40
C MET A 621 9.33 28.17 -2.46
N VAL A 622 9.12 26.87 -2.70
CA VAL A 622 10.15 25.82 -2.71
C VAL A 622 11.16 25.98 -3.85
N ASP A 623 10.81 26.69 -4.94
CA ASP A 623 11.68 27.00 -6.08
C ASP A 623 12.45 28.33 -5.91
N GLY A 624 12.29 29.01 -4.78
CA GLY A 624 12.94 30.29 -4.53
C GLY A 624 12.32 31.49 -5.25
N ALA A 625 11.27 31.30 -6.05
CA ALA A 625 10.64 32.40 -6.78
C ALA A 625 9.73 33.22 -5.85
N GLY A 626 10.11 34.47 -5.61
CA GLY A 626 9.25 35.47 -4.99
C GLY A 626 8.04 35.82 -5.86
N LEU A 627 7.11 36.61 -5.33
CA LEU A 627 6.08 37.23 -6.16
C LEU A 627 6.78 38.21 -7.16
N PRO A 628 6.44 38.17 -8.47
CA PRO A 628 7.00 39.12 -9.43
C PRO A 628 6.71 40.57 -9.03
N SER A 629 7.68 41.46 -9.20
CA SER A 629 7.51 42.90 -8.90
C SER A 629 6.48 43.58 -9.80
N ASP A 630 6.19 42.98 -10.95
CA ASP A 630 5.21 43.39 -11.95
C ASP A 630 3.90 42.57 -11.91
N ALA A 631 3.61 41.88 -10.80
CA ALA A 631 2.45 40.99 -10.67
C ALA A 631 1.12 41.64 -11.11
N SER A 632 0.88 42.90 -10.75
CA SER A 632 -0.31 43.66 -11.14
C SER A 632 -0.43 43.89 -12.67
N GLU A 633 0.70 44.04 -13.37
CA GLU A 633 0.78 44.23 -14.82
C GLU A 633 0.62 42.90 -15.58
N LEU A 634 0.94 41.78 -14.93
CA LEU A 634 0.78 40.44 -15.49
C LEU A 634 -0.67 39.92 -15.43
N LEU A 635 -1.51 40.43 -14.52
CA LEU A 635 -2.92 40.01 -14.39
C LEU A 635 -3.74 40.20 -15.68
N PRO A 636 -3.71 41.36 -16.36
CA PRO A 636 -4.37 41.53 -17.67
C PRO A 636 -3.87 40.53 -18.72
N LYS A 637 -2.57 40.25 -18.75
CA LYS A 637 -1.96 39.30 -19.68
C LYS A 637 -2.44 37.87 -19.41
N LEU A 638 -2.56 37.49 -18.14
CA LEU A 638 -3.10 36.19 -17.73
C LEU A 638 -4.54 36.00 -18.23
N VAL A 639 -5.39 37.03 -18.11
CA VAL A 639 -6.77 36.99 -18.63
C VAL A 639 -6.78 36.85 -20.15
N GLN A 640 -5.94 37.61 -20.86
CA GLN A 640 -5.85 37.52 -22.32
C GLN A 640 -5.41 36.13 -22.78
N LEU A 641 -4.41 35.54 -22.12
CA LEU A 641 -3.94 34.19 -22.42
C LEU A 641 -5.01 33.14 -22.10
N THR A 642 -5.70 33.27 -20.97
CA THR A 642 -6.83 32.39 -20.59
C THR A 642 -7.93 32.41 -21.65
N LYS A 643 -8.28 33.60 -22.20
CA LYS A 643 -9.22 33.74 -23.32
C LYS A 643 -8.72 33.02 -24.58
N LYS A 644 -7.44 33.17 -24.93
CA LYS A 644 -6.84 32.48 -26.09
C LYS A 644 -6.87 30.96 -25.96
N VAL A 645 -6.50 30.43 -24.79
CA VAL A 645 -6.54 28.98 -24.53
C VAL A 645 -7.98 28.47 -24.61
N THR A 646 -8.92 29.19 -23.99
CA THR A 646 -10.35 28.83 -24.04
C THR A 646 -10.87 28.72 -25.46
N GLU A 647 -10.46 29.63 -26.35
CA GLU A 647 -10.84 29.61 -27.75
C GLU A 647 -10.22 28.43 -28.53
N GLN A 648 -8.96 28.11 -28.27
CA GLN A 648 -8.31 26.94 -28.89
C GLN A 648 -8.98 25.63 -28.48
N VAL A 649 -9.30 25.48 -27.19
CA VAL A 649 -9.98 24.29 -26.68
C VAL A 649 -11.41 24.20 -27.22
N ARG A 650 -12.08 25.34 -27.46
CA ARG A 650 -13.40 25.39 -28.10
C ARG A 650 -13.40 24.74 -29.49
N ILE A 651 -12.34 24.97 -30.27
CA ILE A 651 -12.20 24.40 -31.62
C ILE A 651 -12.06 22.87 -31.51
N LEU A 652 -11.14 22.40 -30.66
CA LEU A 652 -10.92 20.97 -30.43
C LEU A 652 -12.17 20.24 -29.92
N ALA A 653 -12.95 20.90 -29.05
CA ALA A 653 -14.20 20.34 -28.54
C ALA A 653 -15.31 20.21 -29.61
N LYS A 654 -15.29 21.04 -30.65
CA LYS A 654 -16.23 20.91 -31.78
C LYS A 654 -15.83 19.78 -32.71
N ASP A 655 -14.54 19.64 -32.97
CA ASP A 655 -14.00 18.59 -33.83
C ASP A 655 -14.26 17.19 -33.23
N GLU A 656 -14.14 17.04 -31.89
CA GLU A 656 -14.47 15.79 -31.16
C GLU A 656 -15.96 15.40 -31.28
N ASP A 657 -16.86 16.39 -31.32
CA ASP A 657 -18.31 16.20 -31.46
C ASP A 657 -18.72 15.79 -32.89
N GLU A 658 -17.96 16.20 -33.91
CA GLU A 658 -18.21 15.88 -35.33
C GLU A 658 -17.71 14.48 -35.72
N GLU A 659 -16.69 13.93 -35.02
CA GLU A 659 -16.15 12.58 -35.28
C GLU A 659 -16.83 11.43 -34.49
N LEU A 660 -17.75 11.73 -33.57
CA LEU A 660 -18.48 10.74 -32.77
C LEU A 660 -19.46 9.91 -33.63
N THR A 661 -18.92 8.89 -34.31
CA THR A 661 -19.68 7.73 -34.80
C THR A 661 -19.89 6.72 -33.65
N ASP A 662 -21.06 6.07 -33.61
CA ASP A 662 -21.67 5.25 -32.54
C ASP A 662 -20.87 4.04 -31.98
N VAL A 663 -19.54 4.02 -32.02
CA VAL A 663 -18.70 2.89 -31.57
C VAL A 663 -17.79 3.31 -30.42
N ILE A 664 -18.27 3.14 -29.19
CA ILE A 664 -17.44 3.20 -27.99
C ILE A 664 -16.70 1.84 -27.87
N PRO A 665 -15.36 1.77 -27.96
CA PRO A 665 -14.65 0.52 -27.74
C PRO A 665 -14.81 0.07 -26.28
N PRO A 666 -14.95 -1.24 -25.98
CA PRO A 666 -15.00 -1.73 -24.62
C PRO A 666 -13.71 -1.37 -23.86
N TYR A 667 -13.87 -0.84 -22.65
CA TYR A 667 -12.76 -0.55 -21.76
C TYR A 667 -12.12 -1.84 -21.23
N ASP A 668 -10.81 -2.01 -21.44
CA ASP A 668 -10.03 -3.10 -20.86
C ASP A 668 -9.65 -2.77 -19.40
N GLN A 669 -10.34 -3.41 -18.46
CA GLN A 669 -10.08 -3.30 -17.02
C GLN A 669 -8.62 -3.61 -16.64
N ALA A 670 -7.87 -4.39 -17.44
CA ALA A 670 -6.47 -4.68 -17.20
C ALA A 670 -5.53 -3.51 -17.53
N LYS A 671 -5.95 -2.55 -18.38
CA LYS A 671 -5.16 -1.36 -18.74
C LYS A 671 -5.20 -0.27 -17.65
N ALA A 672 -6.36 -0.09 -17.01
CA ALA A 672 -6.65 0.93 -15.99
C ALA A 672 -5.70 0.98 -14.79
N LEU A 673 -5.23 -0.20 -14.37
CA LEU A 673 -4.55 -0.40 -13.09
C LEU A 673 -3.09 -0.81 -13.25
N GLY A 674 -2.59 -0.95 -14.48
CA GLY A 674 -1.36 -1.72 -14.72
C GLY A 674 -0.37 -1.23 -15.77
N LYS A 675 -0.67 -0.24 -16.61
CA LYS A 675 0.29 0.23 -17.62
C LYS A 675 0.69 1.69 -17.39
N THR A 676 1.96 1.89 -17.01
CA THR A 676 2.65 3.18 -16.95
C THR A 676 2.74 3.90 -18.30
N ASN A 677 2.42 3.22 -19.41
CA ASN A 677 2.65 3.73 -20.76
C ASN A 677 1.39 4.31 -21.44
N ILE A 678 0.23 4.32 -20.77
CA ILE A 678 -1.04 4.76 -21.39
C ILE A 678 -1.01 6.25 -21.77
N ASP A 679 -0.30 7.09 -21.02
CA ASP A 679 -0.23 8.53 -21.35
C ASP A 679 0.56 8.78 -22.63
N VAL A 680 1.61 7.99 -22.95
CA VAL A 680 2.42 8.22 -24.16
C VAL A 680 1.61 7.93 -25.43
N ASP A 681 0.87 6.80 -25.45
CA ASP A 681 0.04 6.42 -26.59
C ASP A 681 -1.14 7.38 -26.79
N ARG A 682 -1.70 7.93 -25.70
CA ARG A 682 -2.81 8.91 -25.76
C ARG A 682 -2.36 10.32 -26.14
N ILE A 683 -1.22 10.76 -25.60
CA ILE A 683 -0.59 12.02 -25.99
C ILE A 683 -0.17 11.94 -27.47
N ALA A 684 0.38 10.79 -27.92
CA ALA A 684 0.69 10.55 -29.32
C ALA A 684 -0.55 10.54 -30.23
N ALA A 685 -1.71 10.15 -29.69
CA ALA A 685 -3.01 10.23 -30.35
C ALA A 685 -3.67 11.62 -30.24
N GLY A 686 -3.00 12.63 -29.67
CA GLY A 686 -3.50 14.00 -29.57
C GLY A 686 -4.59 14.22 -28.50
N LEU A 687 -4.81 13.27 -27.60
CA LEU A 687 -5.83 13.37 -26.55
C LEU A 687 -5.31 14.11 -25.29
N PRO A 688 -6.18 14.80 -24.52
CA PRO A 688 -5.77 15.50 -23.30
C PRO A 688 -5.19 14.57 -22.22
N CYS A 689 -4.19 15.08 -21.49
CA CYS A 689 -3.61 14.41 -20.32
C CYS A 689 -4.67 14.21 -19.22
N GLY A 690 -4.66 13.06 -18.54
CA GLY A 690 -5.56 12.82 -17.39
C GLY A 690 -6.95 12.28 -17.75
N SER A 691 -7.19 11.90 -19.00
CA SER A 691 -8.43 11.29 -19.50
C SER A 691 -9.66 12.21 -19.63
N GLU A 692 -9.51 13.51 -19.43
CA GLU A 692 -10.58 14.51 -19.65
C GLU A 692 -10.84 14.68 -21.16
N GLY A 693 -12.12 14.72 -21.58
CA GLY A 693 -12.49 15.04 -22.98
C GLY A 693 -12.43 16.54 -23.28
N PHE A 694 -12.32 16.94 -24.55
CA PHE A 694 -12.17 18.35 -24.92
C PHE A 694 -13.40 19.19 -24.53
N LEU A 695 -14.60 18.61 -24.55
CA LEU A 695 -15.82 19.27 -24.07
C LEU A 695 -15.71 19.68 -22.59
N LEU A 696 -15.21 18.78 -21.73
CA LEU A 696 -15.05 19.06 -20.29
C LEU A 696 -13.93 20.07 -20.05
N MET A 697 -12.84 19.95 -20.80
CA MET A 697 -11.73 20.90 -20.80
C MET A 697 -12.20 22.30 -21.21
N TYR A 698 -13.02 22.41 -22.26
CA TYR A 698 -13.60 23.69 -22.70
C TYR A 698 -14.48 24.31 -21.62
N ALA A 699 -15.39 23.53 -21.02
CA ALA A 699 -16.27 24.02 -19.96
C ALA A 699 -15.46 24.53 -18.75
N ARG A 700 -14.35 23.87 -18.41
CA ARG A 700 -13.41 24.28 -17.36
C ARG A 700 -12.72 25.60 -17.69
N TRP A 701 -12.11 25.71 -18.86
CA TRP A 701 -11.43 26.94 -19.29
C TRP A 701 -12.40 28.11 -19.43
N LYS A 702 -13.61 27.88 -19.97
CA LYS A 702 -14.64 28.92 -20.09
C LYS A 702 -15.10 29.46 -18.75
N LYS A 703 -15.19 28.58 -17.74
CA LYS A 703 -15.48 29.00 -16.37
C LYS A 703 -14.34 29.84 -15.80
N LEU A 704 -13.08 29.43 -15.97
CA LEU A 704 -11.92 30.21 -15.52
C LEU A 704 -11.85 31.58 -16.19
N GLU A 705 -12.11 31.64 -17.50
CA GLU A 705 -12.18 32.90 -18.25
C GLU A 705 -13.16 33.90 -17.61
N ARG A 706 -14.34 33.41 -17.21
CA ARG A 706 -15.39 34.21 -16.57
C ARG A 706 -15.07 34.57 -15.11
N ASP A 707 -14.55 33.61 -14.36
CA ASP A 707 -14.39 33.74 -12.91
C ASP A 707 -13.11 34.54 -12.57
N LEU A 708 -12.04 34.47 -13.39
CA LEU A 708 -10.76 35.16 -13.17
C LEU A 708 -10.87 36.69 -13.24
N TYR A 709 -11.74 37.23 -14.09
CA TYR A 709 -11.90 38.68 -14.25
C TYR A 709 -13.37 39.08 -14.38
N ASN A 710 -13.83 39.89 -13.43
CA ASN A 710 -15.18 40.45 -13.46
C ASN A 710 -15.19 41.74 -14.28
N GLU A 711 -15.58 41.65 -15.55
CA GLU A 711 -15.64 42.78 -16.47
C GLU A 711 -16.57 43.90 -15.98
N ARG A 712 -17.66 43.57 -15.26
CA ARG A 712 -18.62 44.57 -14.73
C ARG A 712 -18.06 45.35 -13.54
N LYS A 713 -17.20 44.72 -12.73
CA LYS A 713 -16.61 45.32 -11.52
C LYS A 713 -15.15 45.76 -11.72
N LEU A 714 -14.58 45.54 -12.91
CA LEU A 714 -13.17 45.79 -13.26
C LEU A 714 -12.21 45.21 -12.20
N ARG A 715 -12.50 43.99 -11.71
CA ARG A 715 -11.77 43.38 -10.60
C ARG A 715 -11.32 41.96 -10.95
N PHE A 716 -10.07 41.66 -10.64
CA PHE A 716 -9.49 40.32 -10.74
C PHE A 716 -9.87 39.49 -9.51
N ASP A 717 -10.26 38.24 -9.73
CA ASP A 717 -10.36 37.24 -8.68
C ASP A 717 -9.07 36.42 -8.64
N ILE A 718 -8.09 36.92 -7.87
CA ILE A 718 -6.79 36.26 -7.74
C ILE A 718 -6.87 34.87 -7.11
N THR A 719 -8.00 34.51 -6.48
CA THR A 719 -8.20 33.17 -5.93
C THR A 719 -8.28 32.11 -7.02
N GLN A 720 -8.51 32.52 -8.28
CA GLN A 720 -8.54 31.64 -9.44
C GLN A 720 -7.14 31.41 -10.05
N ILE A 721 -6.09 32.14 -9.64
CA ILE A 721 -4.72 31.96 -10.18
C ILE A 721 -4.22 30.52 -9.98
N PRO A 722 -4.37 29.88 -8.79
CA PRO A 722 -4.00 28.48 -8.62
C PRO A 722 -4.80 27.53 -9.52
N ASP A 723 -6.08 27.82 -9.79
CA ASP A 723 -6.91 26.99 -10.66
C ASP A 723 -6.49 27.13 -12.14
N VAL A 724 -6.04 28.32 -12.57
CA VAL A 724 -5.43 28.54 -13.90
C VAL A 724 -4.10 27.79 -14.01
N TYR A 725 -3.24 27.89 -13.00
CA TYR A 725 -1.96 27.17 -12.96
C TYR A 725 -2.14 25.65 -12.99
N ASP A 726 -3.02 25.12 -12.14
CA ASP A 726 -3.42 23.70 -12.14
C ASP A 726 -3.99 23.26 -13.49
N SER A 727 -4.62 24.19 -14.23
CA SER A 727 -5.24 23.91 -15.52
C SER A 727 -4.27 23.92 -16.70
N CYS A 728 -3.15 24.65 -16.58
CA CYS A 728 -2.07 24.70 -17.56
C CYS A 728 -1.16 23.48 -17.51
N LYS A 729 -0.97 22.92 -16.31
CA LYS A 729 -0.30 21.63 -16.12
C LYS A 729 -1.11 20.50 -16.75
#